data_AF-A0A8B9KT23-F1
#
_entry.id   AF-A0A8B9KT23-F1
#
_cell.length_a   1.000
_cell.length_b   1.000
_cell.length_c   1.000
_cell.angle_alpha   90.00
_cell.angle_beta   90.00
_cell.angle_gamma   90.00
#
_symmetry.space_group_name_H-M   'P 1'
#
loop_
_entity.id
_entity.type
_entity.pdbx_description
1 polymer ?
#
loop_
_entity_poly.entity_id
_entity_poly.type
_entity_poly.pdbx_seq_one_letter_code
_entity_poly.pdbx_strand_id
1 'polypeptide(L)'
;MSAKAISEQTGKEFLYKYICTSAAVQNRFRYATVSADTDWERLTQDHPWLLTERLVVKPDQLIKRRGKLGLVGVDLDLQGVKEWLKQRLMRETTIGKAKGILKNFLIEPFVPHSQEEEFYTCIYATREGDYVLFHHEGGVEVGDVDSKAQRLLVGVDEKLTEDAVTEQLLIHVPDEKKEVLSSFIVGLFNLYEDLYFTYLEINPLVVTGEGVFVLDMAAKIDATAEFICKPKWGDVEFPPPFVNFSLSLLFSLSFFFFLLSHNLSLPPAKATTLFSKHTKALVWGMQTRAVQGMLDFDYVCSREEPSVAAMVYPFTGDHKQKFYWGHKEILMPVYKNMADAVKKHSEVDVLISFASLRSAFDSTMETMLYPQIHTIAIIAEGIPEALTRKLIKTANEKGITIIGPATVGGIKPGCFKIGNTGGMLDNILASKLYRPGSVAYVSRSGGMSNELNNIISRTTDGVYEGVAIGGDRYPGSTFMDHVLRYQDTPGVKMIVVLGEIGGTEEYKICEGVKEGRITKPVVCWCIGTCATMFSSEVQFGHAGACANQASETAVAKNQALREAGVFVPRSFDELGDIIRTVYDDLVASGVIIPAQEVPPPTVPMDYSWARELGLIRKPASFMTSICDERGQELIYAGMPITEVFKEEMGLGGVLGLLWFQRRLPRYACQFIEMCLMVTADHGPAVSGAHNTIVCARAGKDLISSLTSGLLTIGDRFGGALDAAAKQFSKAFDSGMLPMEFVNKMKKDGKLIMGIGHRVKSINNPDMRVQILKDFVKQHFPATQLLDYALDVEKITTSKKPNLILNVDGFIGVAFVDLLRTCGGFTRDEADEFVEIGALNGIFVLGRSMGFIGHYLDQKRLKQGLYRHPWDDISYVLPEHMSM
;
A
#
# COMPACT_ATOMS: atom_id res chain seq x y z
N MET A 1 8.93 7.04 10.50
CA MET A 1 8.44 8.31 9.86
C MET A 1 8.05 9.27 10.99
N SER A 2 8.27 10.58 10.89
CA SER A 2 8.23 11.48 12.07
C SER A 2 8.11 12.95 11.70
N ALA A 3 7.96 13.81 12.72
CA ALA A 3 8.45 15.19 12.68
C ALA A 3 9.86 15.29 12.04
N LYS A 4 10.04 16.19 11.06
CA LYS A 4 11.31 16.45 10.38
C LYS A 4 11.57 17.95 10.30
N ALA A 5 12.84 18.33 10.46
CA ALA A 5 13.28 19.70 10.26
C ALA A 5 13.24 20.09 8.77
N ILE A 6 12.86 21.34 8.51
CA ILE A 6 12.93 21.99 7.19
C ILE A 6 13.97 23.11 7.23
N SER A 7 14.44 23.54 6.06
CA SER A 7 15.34 24.69 5.95
C SER A 7 14.62 25.98 6.38
N GLU A 8 15.39 27.00 6.75
CA GLU A 8 14.83 28.31 7.05
C GLU A 8 14.11 28.90 5.83
N GLN A 9 14.69 28.73 4.63
CA GLN A 9 14.06 29.11 3.37
C GLN A 9 12.66 28.51 3.23
N THR A 10 12.52 27.18 3.40
CA THR A 10 11.21 26.51 3.25
C THR A 10 10.22 26.95 4.33
N GLY A 11 10.68 27.15 5.58
CA GLY A 11 9.85 27.68 6.66
C GLY A 11 9.30 29.07 6.33
N LYS A 12 10.18 29.99 5.89
CA LYS A 12 9.79 31.36 5.49
C LYS A 12 8.91 31.37 4.24
N GLU A 13 9.17 30.50 3.27
CA GLU A 13 8.32 30.35 2.09
C GLU A 13 6.89 29.94 2.46
N PHE A 14 6.74 28.98 3.39
CA PHE A 14 5.45 28.57 3.92
C PHE A 14 4.76 29.70 4.68
N LEU A 15 5.49 30.37 5.58
CA LEU A 15 4.97 31.51 6.33
C LEU A 15 4.46 32.60 5.38
N TYR A 16 5.27 33.04 4.42
CA TYR A 16 4.89 34.10 3.50
C TYR A 16 3.81 33.71 2.49
N LYS A 17 3.63 32.43 2.13
CA LYS A 17 2.52 31.97 1.29
C LYS A 17 1.19 31.91 2.03
N TYR A 18 1.20 31.43 3.28
CA TYR A 18 -0.02 30.93 3.93
C TYR A 18 -0.43 31.67 5.21
N ILE A 19 0.40 32.55 5.79
CA ILE A 19 0.03 33.27 7.02
C ILE A 19 -1.15 34.22 6.74
N CYS A 20 -2.17 34.16 7.60
CA CYS A 20 -3.33 35.05 7.56
C CYS A 20 -3.38 35.83 8.87
N THR A 21 -3.07 37.13 8.80
CA THR A 21 -2.97 38.06 9.94
C THR A 21 -3.30 39.47 9.44
N SER A 22 -3.81 40.34 10.32
CA SER A 22 -3.96 41.77 10.02
C SER A 22 -2.64 42.54 10.13
N ALA A 23 -1.62 41.96 10.79
CA ALA A 23 -0.29 42.55 10.88
C ALA A 23 0.39 42.59 9.50
N ALA A 24 0.97 43.74 9.15
CA ALA A 24 1.73 43.91 7.92
C ALA A 24 3.07 43.14 8.01
N VAL A 25 3.11 41.91 7.49
CA VAL A 25 4.35 41.12 7.38
C VAL A 25 5.19 41.67 6.23
N GLN A 26 6.32 42.27 6.58
CA GLN A 26 7.25 42.90 5.65
C GLN A 26 8.26 41.90 5.06
N ASN A 27 8.98 42.32 4.01
CA ASN A 27 10.01 41.52 3.32
C ASN A 27 9.57 40.11 2.84
N ARG A 28 8.26 39.90 2.58
CA ARG A 28 7.73 38.65 2.03
C ARG A 28 8.43 38.27 0.72
N PHE A 29 8.92 37.02 0.65
CA PHE A 29 9.67 36.46 -0.49
C PHE A 29 10.99 37.17 -0.83
N ARG A 30 11.55 37.97 0.09
CA ARG A 30 12.84 38.64 -0.09
C ARG A 30 13.96 37.82 0.55
N TYR A 31 14.21 36.66 -0.03
CA TYR A 31 15.35 35.81 0.30
C TYR A 31 15.99 35.29 -0.99
N ALA A 32 17.29 35.04 -0.97
CA ALA A 32 18.02 34.51 -2.12
C ALA A 32 19.03 33.45 -1.66
N THR A 33 18.98 32.27 -2.28
CA THR A 33 19.79 31.10 -1.88
C THR A 33 21.09 31.03 -2.68
N VAL A 34 22.21 30.80 -1.98
CA VAL A 34 23.55 30.71 -2.57
C VAL A 34 24.25 29.41 -2.21
N SER A 35 24.73 28.74 -3.25
CA SER A 35 25.50 27.50 -3.22
C SER A 35 26.80 27.64 -4.02
N ALA A 36 27.59 26.57 -4.10
CA ALA A 36 28.81 26.54 -4.91
C ALA A 36 28.55 26.76 -6.41
N ASP A 37 27.37 26.36 -6.90
CA ASP A 37 26.99 26.37 -8.32
C ASP A 37 26.12 27.58 -8.70
N THR A 38 25.99 28.57 -7.80
CA THR A 38 25.13 29.74 -8.02
C THR A 38 25.73 30.72 -9.04
N ASP A 39 25.01 30.89 -10.14
CA ASP A 39 25.21 31.99 -11.09
C ASP A 39 24.72 33.32 -10.49
N TRP A 40 25.65 34.23 -10.24
CA TRP A 40 25.37 35.54 -9.64
C TRP A 40 24.63 36.50 -10.57
N GLU A 41 24.80 36.40 -11.89
CA GLU A 41 24.10 37.28 -12.84
C GLU A 41 22.61 36.93 -12.81
N ARG A 42 22.31 35.63 -12.99
CA ARG A 42 20.95 35.09 -12.84
C ARG A 42 20.35 35.39 -11.46
N LEU A 43 21.10 35.19 -10.37
CA LEU A 43 20.59 35.46 -9.02
C LEU A 43 20.13 36.91 -8.87
N THR A 44 20.88 37.88 -9.41
CA THR A 44 20.50 39.31 -9.39
C THR A 44 19.38 39.67 -10.38
N GLN A 45 19.22 38.91 -11.46
CA GLN A 45 18.08 39.05 -12.37
C GLN A 45 16.78 38.58 -11.71
N ASP A 46 16.83 37.43 -11.02
CA ASP A 46 15.69 36.87 -10.29
C ASP A 46 15.38 37.67 -9.01
N HIS A 47 16.38 38.31 -8.39
CA HIS A 47 16.27 39.06 -7.12
C HIS A 47 16.92 40.47 -7.22
N PRO A 48 16.31 41.43 -7.95
CA PRO A 48 16.93 42.73 -8.23
C PRO A 48 17.17 43.60 -6.99
N TRP A 49 16.46 43.35 -5.88
CA TRP A 49 16.64 44.05 -4.62
C TRP A 49 18.03 43.83 -3.98
N LEU A 50 18.73 42.75 -4.35
CA LEU A 50 20.12 42.50 -3.94
C LEU A 50 21.07 43.65 -4.33
N LEU A 51 20.73 44.44 -5.34
CA LEU A 51 21.57 45.54 -5.84
C LEU A 51 21.32 46.88 -5.13
N THR A 52 20.18 47.03 -4.45
CA THR A 52 19.71 48.32 -3.91
C THR A 52 19.75 48.42 -2.40
N GLU A 53 19.74 47.28 -1.69
CA GLU A 53 19.59 47.24 -0.24
C GLU A 53 20.86 46.77 0.47
N ARG A 54 20.93 47.07 1.78
CA ARG A 54 21.85 46.39 2.70
C ARG A 54 21.29 45.01 3.01
N LEU A 55 22.17 44.05 3.28
CA LEU A 55 21.90 42.62 3.26
C LEU A 55 22.45 41.94 4.51
N VAL A 56 21.82 40.84 4.87
CA VAL A 56 22.29 39.84 5.84
C VAL A 56 22.56 38.54 5.08
N VAL A 57 23.63 37.82 5.43
CA VAL A 57 23.96 36.50 4.86
C VAL A 57 24.29 35.51 5.97
N LYS A 58 23.69 34.32 5.90
CA LYS A 58 23.82 33.26 6.92
C LYS A 58 23.67 31.85 6.32
N PRO A 59 24.32 30.80 6.86
CA PRO A 59 24.16 29.45 6.34
C PRO A 59 22.77 28.89 6.68
N ASP A 60 22.17 28.18 5.72
CA ASP A 60 20.88 27.49 5.89
C ASP A 60 21.09 25.98 5.72
N GLN A 61 21.58 25.37 6.81
CA GLN A 61 21.92 23.94 6.93
C GLN A 61 21.60 23.41 8.34
N LEU A 62 20.46 23.85 8.92
CA LEU A 62 20.01 23.48 10.27
C LEU A 62 21.02 23.83 11.40
N ILE A 63 21.83 24.87 11.19
CA ILE A 63 22.80 25.37 12.18
C ILE A 63 22.10 26.34 13.12
N LYS A 64 21.94 25.98 14.41
CA LYS A 64 21.50 26.91 15.45
C LYS A 64 22.65 27.81 15.95
N ARG A 65 22.32 28.95 16.58
CA ARG A 65 23.26 29.92 17.19
C ARG A 65 24.30 30.54 16.23
N ARG A 66 23.93 30.71 14.95
CA ARG A 66 24.79 31.23 13.86
C ARG A 66 25.51 32.54 14.21
N GLY A 67 24.84 33.48 14.88
CA GLY A 67 25.43 34.75 15.31
C GLY A 67 26.64 34.57 16.23
N LYS A 68 26.51 33.77 17.30
CA LYS A 68 27.61 33.50 18.26
C LYS A 68 28.77 32.70 17.65
N LEU A 69 28.56 32.07 16.50
CA LEU A 69 29.59 31.36 15.74
C LEU A 69 30.30 32.24 14.70
N GLY A 70 29.93 33.53 14.56
CA GLY A 70 30.48 34.39 13.50
C GLY A 70 30.05 33.99 12.08
N LEU A 71 28.93 33.26 11.98
CA LEU A 71 28.36 32.72 10.74
C LEU A 71 27.20 33.58 10.21
N VAL A 72 27.06 34.82 10.67
CA VAL A 72 26.12 35.80 10.10
C VAL A 72 26.92 37.03 9.70
N GLY A 73 26.87 37.41 8.42
CA GLY A 73 27.28 38.73 7.94
C GLY A 73 26.08 39.66 7.99
N VAL A 74 26.21 40.82 8.63
CA VAL A 74 25.13 41.79 8.86
C VAL A 74 25.51 43.13 8.24
N ASP A 75 24.53 43.85 7.71
CA ASP A 75 24.70 45.17 7.07
C ASP A 75 25.82 45.20 6.03
N LEU A 76 25.69 44.36 5.00
CA LEU A 76 26.60 44.28 3.85
C LEU A 76 25.90 44.70 2.56
N ASP A 77 26.60 45.24 1.58
CA ASP A 77 26.11 45.26 0.19
C ASP A 77 26.42 43.92 -0.51
N LEU A 78 25.91 43.72 -1.72
CA LEU A 78 26.13 42.49 -2.48
C LEU A 78 27.63 42.16 -2.70
N GLN A 79 28.49 43.17 -2.81
CA GLN A 79 29.94 42.94 -2.95
C GLN A 79 30.53 42.45 -1.63
N GLY A 80 30.17 43.08 -0.51
CA GLY A 80 30.51 42.60 0.83
C GLY A 80 30.02 41.18 1.11
N VAL A 81 28.80 40.83 0.67
CA VAL A 81 28.27 39.45 0.78
C VAL A 81 29.11 38.45 -0.05
N LYS A 82 29.46 38.78 -1.30
CA LYS A 82 30.32 37.95 -2.15
C LYS A 82 31.70 37.71 -1.51
N GLU A 83 32.30 38.75 -0.93
CA GLU A 83 33.60 38.67 -0.25
C GLU A 83 33.52 37.86 1.06
N TRP A 84 32.45 38.04 1.84
CA TRP A 84 32.20 37.29 3.08
C TRP A 84 32.01 35.79 2.80
N LEU A 85 31.29 35.45 1.72
CA LEU A 85 31.07 34.07 1.26
C LEU A 85 32.33 33.42 0.71
N LYS A 86 33.20 34.15 0.00
CA LYS A 86 34.47 33.62 -0.54
C LYS A 86 35.38 32.98 0.53
N GLN A 87 35.23 33.42 1.79
CA GLN A 87 35.97 32.90 2.93
C GLN A 87 35.31 31.68 3.61
N ARG A 88 34.04 31.38 3.33
CA ARG A 88 33.20 30.45 4.10
C ARG A 88 32.50 29.38 3.26
N LEU A 89 32.03 29.72 2.06
CA LEU A 89 31.42 28.79 1.13
C LEU A 89 32.42 27.69 0.74
N MET A 90 31.95 26.45 0.76
CA MET A 90 32.72 25.21 0.60
C MET A 90 33.87 25.04 1.61
N ARG A 91 33.83 25.72 2.76
CA ARG A 91 34.76 25.47 3.87
C ARG A 91 34.20 24.48 4.88
N GLU A 92 35.09 23.61 5.35
CA GLU A 92 34.81 22.72 6.46
C GLU A 92 34.74 23.54 7.76
N THR A 93 33.68 23.33 8.54
CA THR A 93 33.41 24.01 9.81
C THR A 93 33.07 22.97 10.87
N THR A 94 33.52 23.18 12.10
CA THR A 94 33.21 22.31 13.25
C THR A 94 32.24 23.05 14.17
N ILE A 95 31.11 22.44 14.49
CA ILE A 95 30.04 23.01 15.33
C ILE A 95 29.72 21.99 16.42
N GLY A 96 30.14 22.29 17.65
CA GLY A 96 30.11 21.33 18.74
C GLY A 96 30.97 20.10 18.42
N LYS A 97 30.35 18.91 18.36
CA LYS A 97 31.00 17.65 17.94
C LYS A 97 30.86 17.35 16.45
N ALA A 98 30.03 18.11 15.72
CA ALA A 98 29.72 17.85 14.32
C ALA A 98 30.72 18.58 13.40
N LYS A 99 31.13 17.94 12.31
CA LYS A 99 32.07 18.47 11.32
C LYS A 99 31.44 18.34 9.93
N GLY A 100 31.26 19.45 9.25
CA GLY A 100 30.52 19.55 7.98
C GLY A 100 31.07 20.64 7.08
N ILE A 101 30.60 20.71 5.83
CA ILE A 101 30.96 21.76 4.87
C ILE A 101 29.80 22.76 4.77
N LEU A 102 30.11 24.05 4.81
CA LEU A 102 29.16 25.13 4.52
C LEU A 102 28.91 25.21 3.01
N LYS A 103 27.82 24.61 2.54
CA LYS A 103 27.43 24.49 1.13
C LYS A 103 26.27 25.40 0.72
N ASN A 104 25.43 25.80 1.66
CA ASN A 104 24.17 26.50 1.38
C ASN A 104 23.99 27.71 2.31
N PHE A 105 23.68 28.87 1.74
CA PHE A 105 23.49 30.14 2.43
C PHE A 105 22.22 30.84 1.96
N LEU A 106 21.63 31.62 2.86
CA LEU A 106 20.49 32.48 2.62
C LEU A 106 20.95 33.94 2.74
N ILE A 107 20.59 34.76 1.75
CA ILE A 107 20.76 36.21 1.74
C ILE A 107 19.38 36.85 1.90
N GLU A 108 19.24 37.83 2.78
CA GLU A 108 17.99 38.55 3.08
C GLU A 108 18.27 40.06 3.25
N PRO A 109 17.29 40.97 3.11
CA PRO A 109 17.46 42.37 3.44
C PRO A 109 17.86 42.58 4.90
N PHE A 110 18.81 43.49 5.14
CA PHE A 110 19.09 44.00 6.47
C PHE A 110 17.95 44.92 6.93
N VAL A 111 17.40 44.65 8.10
CA VAL A 111 16.38 45.47 8.76
C VAL A 111 17.07 46.27 9.86
N PRO A 112 17.15 47.61 9.77
CA PRO A 112 17.61 48.44 10.89
C PRO A 112 16.59 48.39 12.03
N HIS A 113 17.02 48.01 13.23
CA HIS A 113 16.17 47.94 14.42
C HIS A 113 17.01 48.03 15.71
N SER A 114 16.34 48.27 16.82
CA SER A 114 16.89 48.29 18.17
C SER A 114 16.56 47.00 18.95
N GLN A 115 17.26 46.76 20.07
CA GLN A 115 17.02 45.58 20.92
C GLN A 115 15.57 45.53 21.48
N GLU A 116 14.95 46.70 21.70
CA GLU A 116 13.56 46.85 22.18
C GLU A 116 12.50 46.56 21.08
N GLU A 117 12.97 46.27 19.86
CA GLU A 117 12.15 45.82 18.74
C GLU A 117 12.33 44.32 18.44
N GLU A 118 13.29 43.64 19.08
CA GLU A 118 13.46 42.18 18.99
C GLU A 118 12.57 41.47 20.01
N PHE A 119 11.72 40.57 19.54
CA PHE A 119 10.85 39.68 20.30
C PHE A 119 11.21 38.21 20.04
N TYR A 120 10.73 37.31 20.90
CA TYR A 120 10.84 35.87 20.72
C TYR A 120 9.45 35.23 20.70
N THR A 121 9.21 34.31 19.77
CA THR A 121 8.02 33.44 19.78
C THR A 121 8.36 32.02 19.34
N CYS A 122 7.72 31.04 19.98
CA CYS A 122 7.83 29.62 19.60
C CYS A 122 6.53 28.87 19.83
N ILE A 123 6.21 27.92 18.95
CA ILE A 123 5.07 27.03 19.02
C ILE A 123 5.58 25.59 18.92
N TYR A 124 5.24 24.71 19.87
CA TYR A 124 5.64 23.30 19.83
C TYR A 124 4.58 22.33 20.34
N ALA A 125 4.56 21.15 19.72
CA ALA A 125 3.59 20.10 19.99
C ALA A 125 3.99 19.24 21.19
N THR A 126 3.02 19.03 22.08
CA THR A 126 3.05 18.00 23.13
C THR A 126 1.82 17.10 23.03
N ARG A 127 1.60 16.17 23.98
CA ARG A 127 0.49 15.21 23.93
C ARG A 127 -0.87 15.88 24.18
N GLU A 128 -0.85 16.83 25.09
CA GLU A 128 -2.00 17.55 25.66
C GLU A 128 -2.47 18.74 24.81
N GLY A 129 -1.60 19.25 23.92
CA GLY A 129 -1.90 20.39 23.06
C GLY A 129 -0.63 20.96 22.43
N ASP A 130 -0.68 22.25 22.11
CA ASP A 130 0.43 22.99 21.51
C ASP A 130 0.77 24.18 22.41
N TYR A 131 2.02 24.25 22.87
CA TYR A 131 2.51 25.35 23.70
C TYR A 131 2.94 26.52 22.83
N VAL A 132 2.38 27.69 23.10
CA VAL A 132 2.80 28.98 22.55
C VAL A 132 3.64 29.70 23.60
N LEU A 133 4.87 30.04 23.23
CA LEU A 133 5.84 30.76 24.04
C LEU A 133 6.05 32.16 23.49
N PHE A 134 6.22 33.13 24.38
CA PHE A 134 6.56 34.50 24.01
C PHE A 134 7.53 35.14 25.01
N HIS A 135 8.50 35.91 24.53
CA HIS A 135 9.32 36.78 25.39
C HIS A 135 9.51 38.15 24.75
N HIS A 136 9.40 39.19 25.60
CA HIS A 136 9.45 40.60 25.20
C HIS A 136 10.87 41.09 24.86
N GLU A 137 11.90 40.40 25.36
CA GLU A 137 13.29 40.53 24.90
C GLU A 137 13.61 39.32 24.00
N GLY A 138 13.76 39.54 22.70
CA GLY A 138 14.25 38.55 21.74
C GLY A 138 15.75 38.67 21.47
N GLY A 139 16.26 37.86 20.55
CA GLY A 139 17.61 38.01 20.00
C GLY A 139 18.67 37.08 20.59
N VAL A 140 19.91 37.36 20.19
CA VAL A 140 21.06 36.47 20.40
C VAL A 140 21.59 36.53 21.84
N GLU A 141 21.41 37.65 22.55
CA GLU A 141 22.03 37.88 23.87
C GLU A 141 21.14 37.59 25.10
N VAL A 142 19.88 37.21 24.92
CA VAL A 142 18.92 37.01 26.02
C VAL A 142 19.20 35.73 26.86
N GLY A 143 20.00 34.81 26.33
CA GLY A 143 20.39 33.56 27.02
C GLY A 143 19.42 32.41 26.75
N ASP A 144 18.98 31.72 27.79
CA ASP A 144 17.95 30.68 27.72
C ASP A 144 16.55 31.33 27.73
N VAL A 145 16.12 31.83 26.58
CA VAL A 145 14.86 32.56 26.44
C VAL A 145 13.64 31.66 26.67
N ASP A 146 13.71 30.37 26.33
CA ASP A 146 12.67 29.36 26.60
C ASP A 146 12.34 29.23 28.10
N SER A 147 13.34 29.40 28.97
CA SER A 147 13.17 29.39 30.43
C SER A 147 12.50 30.65 31.00
N LYS A 148 12.61 31.78 30.28
CA LYS A 148 12.07 33.10 30.68
C LYS A 148 10.72 33.41 30.04
N ALA A 149 10.42 32.80 28.89
CA ALA A 149 9.23 33.05 28.10
C ALA A 149 7.93 32.77 28.87
N GLN A 150 6.94 33.64 28.66
CA GLN A 150 5.55 33.36 29.02
C GLN A 150 5.06 32.15 28.21
N ARG A 151 4.18 31.33 28.81
CA ARG A 151 3.72 30.06 28.24
C ARG A 151 2.20 29.97 28.28
N LEU A 152 1.60 29.67 27.13
CA LEU A 152 0.18 29.41 26.96
C LEU A 152 0.01 28.04 26.29
N LEU A 153 -0.76 27.14 26.91
CA LEU A 153 -1.13 25.87 26.28
C LEU A 153 -2.45 26.05 25.53
N VAL A 154 -2.48 25.74 24.24
CA VAL A 154 -3.71 25.57 23.47
C VAL A 154 -4.04 24.08 23.46
N GLY A 155 -5.17 23.69 24.05
CA GLY A 155 -5.57 22.29 24.11
C GLY A 155 -5.91 21.71 22.74
N VAL A 156 -5.84 20.38 22.61
CA VAL A 156 -6.26 19.68 21.38
C VAL A 156 -7.70 20.04 21.03
N ASP A 157 -7.95 20.46 19.78
CA ASP A 157 -9.23 20.99 19.26
C ASP A 157 -9.73 22.31 19.90
N GLU A 158 -8.90 23.02 20.66
CA GLU A 158 -9.16 24.39 21.09
C GLU A 158 -8.63 25.40 20.06
N LYS A 159 -8.92 26.70 20.26
CA LYS A 159 -8.45 27.77 19.37
C LYS A 159 -7.73 28.85 20.17
N LEU A 160 -6.63 29.35 19.62
CA LEU A 160 -5.96 30.54 20.14
C LEU A 160 -6.75 31.81 19.79
N THR A 161 -6.94 32.70 20.75
CA THR A 161 -7.61 34.00 20.57
C THR A 161 -6.68 35.15 20.90
N GLU A 162 -6.90 36.31 20.27
CA GLU A 162 -6.06 37.50 20.49
C GLU A 162 -6.13 38.02 21.94
N ASP A 163 -7.30 37.91 22.58
CA ASP A 163 -7.48 38.26 23.99
C ASP A 163 -6.57 37.40 24.89
N ALA A 164 -6.58 36.08 24.71
CA ALA A 164 -5.74 35.16 25.51
C ALA A 164 -4.23 35.39 25.30
N VAL A 165 -3.82 35.72 24.07
CA VAL A 165 -2.44 36.12 23.77
C VAL A 165 -2.09 37.43 24.50
N THR A 166 -2.98 38.41 24.45
CA THR A 166 -2.78 39.74 25.05
C THR A 166 -2.70 39.67 26.59
N GLU A 167 -3.59 38.89 27.21
CA GLU A 167 -3.68 38.74 28.68
C GLU A 167 -2.57 37.87 29.28
N GLN A 168 -2.07 36.85 28.56
CA GLN A 168 -1.16 35.85 29.14
C GLN A 168 0.27 35.89 28.57
N LEU A 169 0.44 36.26 27.30
CA LEU A 169 1.76 36.27 26.64
C LEU A 169 2.36 37.68 26.56
N LEU A 170 1.55 38.69 26.26
CA LEU A 170 2.03 40.05 25.97
C LEU A 170 2.09 40.99 27.20
N ILE A 171 2.11 40.43 28.42
CA ILE A 171 2.03 41.19 29.69
C ILE A 171 3.18 42.19 29.93
N HIS A 172 4.31 42.04 29.23
CA HIS A 172 5.49 42.92 29.32
C HIS A 172 5.73 43.74 28.04
N VAL A 173 4.79 43.71 27.09
CA VAL A 173 4.87 44.43 25.82
C VAL A 173 4.21 45.81 25.97
N PRO A 174 4.74 46.88 25.36
CA PRO A 174 4.05 48.18 25.29
C PRO A 174 2.70 48.07 24.56
N ASP A 175 1.66 48.76 25.05
CA ASP A 175 0.30 48.67 24.50
C ASP A 175 0.23 48.95 22.99
N GLU A 176 1.06 49.89 22.51
CA GLU A 176 1.20 50.26 21.08
C GLU A 176 1.57 49.09 20.15
N LYS A 177 2.23 48.04 20.66
CA LYS A 177 2.65 46.86 19.88
C LYS A 177 1.76 45.63 20.11
N LYS A 178 0.84 45.67 21.09
CA LYS A 178 0.06 44.48 21.48
C LYS A 178 -0.86 43.97 20.38
N GLU A 179 -1.65 44.83 19.74
CA GLU A 179 -2.59 44.47 18.68
C GLU A 179 -1.88 43.84 17.46
N VAL A 180 -0.71 44.37 17.09
CA VAL A 180 0.09 43.82 15.98
C VAL A 180 0.65 42.44 16.34
N LEU A 181 1.12 42.26 17.58
CA LEU A 181 1.67 41.00 18.06
C LEU A 181 0.59 39.93 18.32
N SER A 182 -0.59 40.30 18.85
CA SER A 182 -1.70 39.37 19.08
C SER A 182 -2.18 38.77 17.76
N SER A 183 -2.47 39.62 16.78
CA SER A 183 -2.89 39.24 15.44
C SER A 183 -1.82 38.42 14.70
N PHE A 184 -0.53 38.76 14.85
CA PHE A 184 0.55 37.96 14.25
C PHE A 184 0.66 36.58 14.89
N ILE A 185 0.65 36.48 16.22
CA ILE A 185 0.77 35.20 16.95
C ILE A 185 -0.43 34.28 16.67
N VAL A 186 -1.65 34.82 16.61
CA VAL A 186 -2.85 34.04 16.21
C VAL A 186 -2.75 33.58 14.76
N GLY A 187 -2.34 34.46 13.83
CA GLY A 187 -2.11 34.08 12.43
C GLY A 187 -1.03 33.02 12.25
N LEU A 188 0.03 33.08 13.06
CA LEU A 188 1.13 32.12 13.08
C LEU A 188 0.70 30.75 13.65
N PHE A 189 -0.13 30.74 14.71
CA PHE A 189 -0.71 29.52 15.28
C PHE A 189 -1.66 28.83 14.29
N ASN A 190 -2.54 29.59 13.62
CA ASN A 190 -3.38 29.04 12.57
C ASN A 190 -2.54 28.39 11.46
N LEU A 191 -1.47 29.05 11.00
CA LEU A 191 -0.54 28.48 10.02
C LEU A 191 0.17 27.21 10.52
N TYR A 192 0.56 27.20 11.79
CA TYR A 192 1.20 26.06 12.44
C TYR A 192 0.32 24.81 12.35
N GLU A 193 -0.97 24.93 12.69
CA GLU A 193 -1.95 23.83 12.53
C GLU A 193 -2.20 23.48 11.05
N ASP A 194 -2.49 24.48 10.20
CA ASP A 194 -2.93 24.31 8.81
C ASP A 194 -1.90 23.64 7.88
N LEU A 195 -0.62 23.63 8.31
CA LEU A 195 0.52 23.05 7.63
C LEU A 195 1.20 21.94 8.44
N TYR A 196 0.57 21.45 9.52
CA TYR A 196 1.04 20.33 10.33
C TYR A 196 2.48 20.51 10.82
N PHE A 197 2.78 21.70 11.35
CA PHE A 197 4.01 21.92 12.10
C PHE A 197 3.96 21.14 13.42
N THR A 198 5.14 20.76 13.91
CA THR A 198 5.36 20.18 15.24
C THR A 198 6.29 21.04 16.10
N TYR A 199 7.04 21.94 15.44
CA TYR A 199 7.87 22.96 16.06
C TYR A 199 7.99 24.15 15.12
N LEU A 200 7.87 25.38 15.62
CA LEU A 200 8.08 26.61 14.88
C LEU A 200 8.64 27.67 15.85
N GLU A 201 9.86 28.13 15.62
CA GLU A 201 10.57 29.13 16.43
C GLU A 201 10.95 30.32 15.52
N ILE A 202 10.71 31.54 16.00
CA ILE A 202 11.14 32.78 15.36
C ILE A 202 11.95 33.58 16.39
N ASN A 203 13.26 33.74 16.14
CA ASN A 203 14.16 34.44 17.05
C ASN A 203 15.35 35.11 16.33
N PRO A 204 15.35 36.44 16.13
CA PRO A 204 14.36 37.41 16.58
C PRO A 204 13.15 37.54 15.64
N LEU A 205 11.99 37.81 16.23
CA LEU A 205 10.83 38.41 15.58
C LEU A 205 10.94 39.93 15.77
N VAL A 206 11.06 40.72 14.70
CA VAL A 206 11.22 42.18 14.82
C VAL A 206 9.92 42.91 14.52
N VAL A 207 9.53 43.87 15.37
CA VAL A 207 8.35 44.71 15.17
C VAL A 207 8.69 46.19 15.33
N THR A 208 8.69 46.90 14.19
CA THR A 208 8.94 48.34 14.05
C THR A 208 7.65 49.07 13.64
N GLY A 209 7.72 50.39 13.46
CA GLY A 209 6.59 51.17 12.93
C GLY A 209 6.15 50.82 11.49
N GLU A 210 6.95 50.04 10.75
CA GLU A 210 6.60 49.57 9.40
C GLU A 210 5.82 48.24 9.41
N GLY A 211 5.87 47.48 10.51
CA GLY A 211 5.21 46.18 10.65
C GLY A 211 6.13 45.10 11.22
N VAL A 212 5.85 43.85 10.82
CA VAL A 212 6.47 42.64 11.38
C VAL A 212 7.50 42.06 10.42
N PHE A 213 8.69 41.74 10.92
CA PHE A 213 9.81 41.16 10.18
C PHE A 213 10.24 39.83 10.82
N VAL A 214 10.22 38.74 10.05
CA VAL A 214 10.66 37.41 10.49
C VAL A 214 12.15 37.27 10.14
N LEU A 215 13.04 37.62 11.08
CA LEU A 215 14.48 37.65 10.78
C LEU A 215 15.13 36.26 10.83
N ASP A 216 14.68 35.38 11.73
CA ASP A 216 15.12 33.97 11.79
C ASP A 216 13.91 33.03 11.86
N MET A 217 14.02 31.81 11.33
CA MET A 217 13.00 30.79 11.51
C MET A 217 13.62 29.39 11.61
N ALA A 218 13.25 28.64 12.64
CA ALA A 218 13.61 27.24 12.80
C ALA A 218 12.33 26.41 12.99
N ALA A 219 12.11 25.40 12.16
CA ALA A 219 10.84 24.70 12.15
C ALA A 219 10.94 23.20 11.82
N LYS A 220 9.94 22.44 12.30
CA LYS A 220 9.70 21.04 11.97
C LYS A 220 8.26 20.84 11.56
N ILE A 221 8.03 20.05 10.51
CA ILE A 221 6.71 19.59 10.07
C ILE A 221 6.58 18.09 10.27
N ASP A 222 5.37 17.61 10.55
CA ASP A 222 5.07 16.19 10.65
C ASP A 222 5.04 15.56 9.26
N ALA A 223 6.15 14.99 8.81
CA ALA A 223 6.27 14.45 7.46
C ALA A 223 5.27 13.33 7.12
N THR A 224 4.57 12.75 8.12
CA THR A 224 3.48 11.79 7.84
C THR A 224 2.22 12.47 7.31
N ALA A 225 2.05 13.78 7.55
CA ALA A 225 0.96 14.59 7.01
C ALA A 225 1.11 14.94 5.52
N GLU A 226 2.16 14.46 4.82
CA GLU A 226 2.36 14.75 3.39
C GLU A 226 1.11 14.43 2.56
N PHE A 227 0.39 13.32 2.82
CA PHE A 227 -0.81 12.97 2.07
C PHE A 227 -1.98 13.97 2.23
N ILE A 228 -1.95 14.81 3.27
CA ILE A 228 -2.90 15.91 3.52
C ILE A 228 -2.33 17.20 2.91
N CYS A 229 -1.07 17.50 3.22
CA CYS A 229 -0.47 18.81 2.96
C CYS A 229 0.21 18.93 1.59
N LYS A 230 0.36 17.86 0.79
CA LYS A 230 1.02 17.88 -0.53
C LYS A 230 0.62 19.08 -1.43
N PRO A 231 -0.67 19.48 -1.51
CA PRO A 231 -1.07 20.64 -2.33
C PRO A 231 -0.54 22.00 -1.83
N LYS A 232 -0.27 22.15 -0.52
CA LYS A 232 0.32 23.36 0.07
C LYS A 232 1.85 23.27 0.16
N TRP A 233 2.37 22.09 0.48
CA TRP A 233 3.81 21.86 0.67
C TRP A 233 4.59 21.77 -0.65
N GLY A 234 4.01 21.17 -1.68
CA GLY A 234 4.74 20.79 -2.90
C GLY A 234 5.75 19.67 -2.63
N ASP A 235 6.93 19.78 -3.26
CA ASP A 235 8.04 18.85 -3.08
C ASP A 235 9.04 19.41 -2.06
N VAL A 236 8.72 19.22 -0.78
CA VAL A 236 9.57 19.65 0.35
C VAL A 236 10.81 18.77 0.44
N GLU A 237 11.98 19.43 0.41
CA GLU A 237 13.23 18.81 0.82
C GLU A 237 13.40 18.88 2.35
N PHE A 238 13.80 17.76 2.95
CA PHE A 238 14.14 17.68 4.36
C PHE A 238 15.68 17.66 4.47
N PRO A 239 16.34 18.79 4.76
CA PRO A 239 17.79 18.87 4.70
C PRO A 239 18.45 17.90 5.69
N PRO A 240 19.52 17.20 5.28
CA PRO A 240 20.32 16.41 6.20
C PRO A 240 21.02 17.37 7.18
N PRO A 241 21.10 17.00 8.47
CA PRO A 241 21.76 17.84 9.47
C PRO A 241 23.28 17.93 9.28
N PHE A 242 23.90 18.91 9.92
CA PHE A 242 25.22 19.40 9.57
C PHE A 242 26.38 18.39 9.83
N VAL A 243 26.67 17.53 8.86
CA VAL A 243 27.82 16.59 8.85
C VAL A 243 28.46 16.46 7.46
N ASN A 244 29.67 15.90 7.41
CA ASN A 244 30.52 15.83 6.20
C ASN A 244 30.06 14.86 5.09
N PHE A 245 29.03 14.05 5.28
CA PHE A 245 28.64 13.01 4.31
C PHE A 245 27.32 13.32 3.59
N SER A 246 27.34 13.16 2.27
CA SER A 246 26.15 12.91 1.46
C SER A 246 26.14 11.43 1.10
N LEU A 247 25.14 10.70 1.57
CA LEU A 247 24.77 9.38 1.05
C LEU A 247 23.28 9.42 0.76
N SER A 248 22.87 8.89 -0.39
CA SER A 248 21.49 8.89 -0.85
C SER A 248 20.63 7.82 -0.15
N LEU A 249 20.39 8.00 1.16
CA LEU A 249 19.34 7.32 1.93
C LEU A 249 18.93 8.15 3.16
N LEU A 250 17.61 8.28 3.37
CA LEU A 250 16.91 9.26 4.22
C LEU A 250 17.30 9.32 5.73
N PHE A 251 17.66 10.50 6.24
CA PHE A 251 17.72 10.86 7.68
C PHE A 251 17.45 12.36 7.94
N SER A 252 16.97 12.74 9.14
CA SER A 252 16.70 14.14 9.62
C SER A 252 16.75 14.22 11.17
N LEU A 253 17.11 15.37 11.79
CA LEU A 253 17.40 15.55 13.25
C LEU A 253 16.89 16.90 13.88
N SER A 254 17.02 17.04 15.23
CA SER A 254 17.41 18.24 16.06
C SER A 254 16.49 19.49 16.20
N PHE A 255 16.33 20.25 17.32
CA PHE A 255 16.83 20.23 18.73
C PHE A 255 16.02 21.20 19.66
N PHE A 256 16.02 21.02 21.01
CA PHE A 256 15.62 21.94 22.13
C PHE A 256 14.10 22.08 22.47
N PHE A 257 13.64 22.49 23.68
CA PHE A 257 14.33 22.86 24.96
C PHE A 257 13.80 22.19 26.28
N PHE A 258 13.29 22.88 27.34
CA PHE A 258 13.29 22.39 28.77
C PHE A 258 11.97 22.29 29.61
N LEU A 259 12.05 21.52 30.72
CA LEU A 259 11.03 21.02 31.68
C LEU A 259 10.06 22.04 32.35
N LEU A 260 8.86 21.57 32.78
CA LEU A 260 8.46 21.45 34.21
C LEU A 260 7.12 20.69 34.42
N SER A 261 7.00 19.99 35.54
CA SER A 261 5.85 19.17 35.97
C SER A 261 4.74 20.00 36.63
N HIS A 262 3.46 19.74 36.33
CA HIS A 262 2.30 20.15 37.15
C HIS A 262 1.14 19.15 37.06
N ASN A 263 0.33 19.08 38.13
CA ASN A 263 -0.79 18.14 38.29
C ASN A 263 -1.94 18.43 37.32
N LEU A 264 -2.43 17.38 36.64
CA LEU A 264 -3.70 17.38 35.91
C LEU A 264 -4.70 16.43 36.58
N SER A 265 -5.97 16.84 36.59
CA SER A 265 -7.08 16.13 37.22
C SER A 265 -7.30 14.74 36.60
N LEU A 266 -7.61 13.76 37.44
CA LEU A 266 -7.85 12.37 37.04
C LEU A 266 -8.99 12.26 36.01
N PRO A 267 -8.74 11.75 34.78
CA PRO A 267 -9.79 11.37 33.86
C PRO A 267 -10.59 10.16 34.40
N PRO A 268 -11.79 9.87 33.85
CA PRO A 268 -12.56 8.69 34.25
C PRO A 268 -11.73 7.41 34.14
N ALA A 269 -11.81 6.55 35.16
CA ALA A 269 -10.95 5.38 35.28
C ALA A 269 -11.15 4.38 34.13
N LYS A 270 -10.12 4.22 33.29
CA LYS A 270 -10.07 3.18 32.25
C LYS A 270 -10.04 1.78 32.87
N ALA A 271 -10.57 0.79 32.13
CA ALA A 271 -10.71 -0.56 32.63
C ALA A 271 -9.35 -1.25 32.93
N THR A 272 -9.24 -1.87 34.11
CA THR A 272 -8.05 -2.66 34.49
C THR A 272 -7.88 -3.89 33.58
N THR A 273 -8.97 -4.62 33.34
CA THR A 273 -8.99 -5.79 32.46
C THR A 273 -9.51 -5.38 31.09
N LEU A 274 -8.64 -5.46 30.06
CA LEU A 274 -9.02 -5.17 28.67
C LEU A 274 -9.59 -6.40 27.94
N PHE A 275 -9.05 -7.59 28.24
CA PHE A 275 -9.39 -8.82 27.53
C PHE A 275 -9.68 -10.00 28.46
N SER A 276 -10.61 -10.84 28.04
CA SER A 276 -11.00 -12.10 28.67
C SER A 276 -11.15 -13.23 27.64
N LYS A 277 -11.35 -14.47 28.09
CA LYS A 277 -11.72 -15.60 27.21
C LYS A 277 -13.08 -15.45 26.51
N HIS A 278 -13.88 -14.45 26.88
CA HIS A 278 -15.19 -14.15 26.30
C HIS A 278 -15.19 -12.91 25.39
N THR A 279 -14.12 -12.12 25.38
CA THR A 279 -13.98 -10.90 24.56
C THR A 279 -14.26 -11.18 23.08
N LYS A 280 -14.95 -10.25 22.42
CA LYS A 280 -15.40 -10.33 21.03
C LYS A 280 -14.98 -9.09 20.26
N ALA A 281 -14.38 -9.31 19.10
CA ALA A 281 -13.80 -8.27 18.26
C ALA A 281 -14.52 -8.13 16.92
N LEU A 282 -14.66 -6.89 16.46
CA LEU A 282 -14.81 -6.56 15.05
C LEU A 282 -13.44 -6.30 14.43
N VAL A 283 -13.22 -6.81 13.22
CA VAL A 283 -12.02 -6.52 12.43
C VAL A 283 -12.37 -5.58 11.28
N TRP A 284 -11.85 -4.35 11.31
CA TRP A 284 -11.97 -3.42 10.19
C TRP A 284 -10.88 -3.72 9.17
N GLY A 285 -11.29 -4.07 7.94
CA GLY A 285 -10.42 -4.46 6.84
C GLY A 285 -10.50 -5.96 6.50
N MET A 286 -10.20 -6.31 5.24
CA MET A 286 -10.27 -7.69 4.71
C MET A 286 -9.02 -8.52 5.09
N GLN A 287 -8.75 -8.67 6.39
CA GLN A 287 -7.54 -9.32 6.91
C GLN A 287 -7.75 -10.80 7.26
N THR A 288 -8.02 -11.62 6.25
CA THR A 288 -8.35 -13.05 6.43
C THR A 288 -7.26 -13.84 7.16
N ARG A 289 -5.97 -13.61 6.88
CA ARG A 289 -4.86 -14.28 7.58
C ARG A 289 -4.78 -13.90 9.06
N ALA A 290 -5.02 -12.64 9.40
CA ALA A 290 -5.02 -12.17 10.78
C ALA A 290 -6.20 -12.78 11.56
N VAL A 291 -7.40 -12.80 10.96
CA VAL A 291 -8.58 -13.44 11.55
C VAL A 291 -8.34 -14.94 11.76
N GLN A 292 -7.80 -15.67 10.76
CA GLN A 292 -7.49 -17.09 10.94
C GLN A 292 -6.46 -17.30 12.06
N GLY A 293 -5.37 -16.52 12.09
CA GLY A 293 -4.35 -16.61 13.14
C GLY A 293 -4.81 -16.17 14.54
N MET A 294 -5.94 -15.46 14.66
CA MET A 294 -6.66 -15.25 15.93
C MET A 294 -7.51 -16.48 16.29
N LEU A 295 -8.26 -17.04 15.34
CA LEU A 295 -9.09 -18.23 15.54
C LEU A 295 -8.26 -19.48 15.89
N ASP A 296 -7.09 -19.65 15.29
CA ASP A 296 -6.17 -20.74 15.61
C ASP A 296 -5.63 -20.59 17.04
N PHE A 297 -5.27 -19.35 17.42
CA PHE A 297 -4.86 -19.01 18.79
C PHE A 297 -5.99 -19.30 19.79
N ASP A 298 -7.21 -18.86 19.50
CA ASP A 298 -8.39 -19.08 20.34
C ASP A 298 -8.67 -20.58 20.55
N TYR A 299 -8.54 -21.39 19.49
CA TYR A 299 -8.75 -22.83 19.53
C TYR A 299 -7.67 -23.53 20.39
N VAL A 300 -6.37 -23.20 20.23
CA VAL A 300 -5.32 -23.77 21.09
C VAL A 300 -5.37 -23.25 22.53
N CYS A 301 -5.95 -22.07 22.76
CA CYS A 301 -6.29 -21.57 24.09
C CYS A 301 -7.51 -22.28 24.71
N SER A 302 -8.14 -23.23 24.01
CA SER A 302 -9.37 -23.92 24.43
C SER A 302 -10.54 -22.96 24.73
N ARG A 303 -10.67 -21.86 23.97
CA ARG A 303 -11.86 -21.01 24.03
C ARG A 303 -13.10 -21.79 23.57
N GLU A 304 -14.24 -21.43 24.13
CA GLU A 304 -15.55 -21.97 23.74
C GLU A 304 -16.00 -21.40 22.38
N GLU A 305 -15.64 -20.14 22.09
CA GLU A 305 -16.02 -19.44 20.85
C GLU A 305 -14.87 -18.62 20.24
N PRO A 306 -14.88 -18.43 18.90
CA PRO A 306 -14.02 -17.48 18.21
C PRO A 306 -14.04 -16.09 18.81
N SER A 307 -12.89 -15.44 18.85
CA SER A 307 -12.75 -14.06 19.32
C SER A 307 -13.20 -13.02 18.31
N VAL A 308 -13.14 -13.30 17.00
CA VAL A 308 -13.69 -12.40 15.98
C VAL A 308 -15.17 -12.73 15.75
N ALA A 309 -16.04 -11.74 15.90
CA ALA A 309 -17.48 -11.87 15.67
C ALA A 309 -17.84 -11.58 14.20
N ALA A 310 -17.27 -10.52 13.63
CA ALA A 310 -17.47 -10.14 12.24
C ALA A 310 -16.32 -9.26 11.70
N MET A 311 -16.36 -9.02 10.39
CA MET A 311 -15.45 -8.10 9.71
C MET A 311 -16.23 -6.93 9.09
N VAL A 312 -15.59 -5.77 8.94
CA VAL A 312 -16.13 -4.60 8.22
C VAL A 312 -15.21 -4.29 7.04
N TYR A 313 -15.74 -4.28 5.82
CA TYR A 313 -14.98 -3.98 4.60
C TYR A 313 -15.81 -3.19 3.58
N PRO A 314 -15.56 -1.87 3.42
CA PRO A 314 -16.50 -0.96 2.74
C PRO A 314 -16.58 -1.12 1.22
N PHE A 315 -15.67 -1.89 0.60
CA PHE A 315 -15.60 -2.07 -0.85
C PHE A 315 -16.49 -3.21 -1.37
N THR A 316 -16.98 -4.10 -0.50
CA THR A 316 -17.88 -5.21 -0.86
C THR A 316 -19.25 -5.04 -0.24
N GLY A 317 -20.28 -5.66 -0.83
CA GLY A 317 -21.56 -5.85 -0.14
C GLY A 317 -21.46 -6.87 1.00
N ASP A 318 -22.50 -6.92 1.84
CA ASP A 318 -22.63 -7.89 2.92
C ASP A 318 -22.51 -9.34 2.40
N HIS A 319 -21.63 -10.13 3.00
CA HIS A 319 -21.41 -11.54 2.64
C HIS A 319 -20.92 -12.34 3.85
N LYS A 320 -20.53 -13.61 3.63
CA LYS A 320 -19.88 -14.44 4.65
C LYS A 320 -18.55 -14.95 4.14
N GLN A 321 -17.52 -14.82 4.96
CA GLN A 321 -16.19 -15.35 4.71
C GLN A 321 -16.01 -16.68 5.44
N LYS A 322 -15.33 -17.63 4.79
CA LYS A 322 -15.03 -18.95 5.36
C LYS A 322 -13.72 -18.90 6.15
N PHE A 323 -13.72 -19.53 7.34
CA PHE A 323 -12.57 -19.70 8.22
C PHE A 323 -12.56 -21.11 8.84
N TYR A 324 -11.47 -21.50 9.51
CA TYR A 324 -11.38 -22.72 10.30
C TYR A 324 -11.49 -22.46 11.80
N TRP A 325 -12.17 -23.36 12.49
CA TRP A 325 -12.15 -23.53 13.94
C TRP A 325 -11.54 -24.90 14.25
N GLY A 326 -10.22 -24.93 14.47
CA GLY A 326 -9.44 -26.17 14.47
C GLY A 326 -9.45 -26.82 13.08
N HIS A 327 -10.26 -27.87 12.92
CA HIS A 327 -10.44 -28.58 11.64
C HIS A 327 -11.81 -28.34 10.98
N LYS A 328 -12.73 -27.62 11.64
CA LYS A 328 -14.09 -27.39 11.16
C LYS A 328 -14.18 -26.06 10.41
N GLU A 329 -14.72 -26.07 9.20
CA GLU A 329 -15.06 -24.83 8.50
C GLU A 329 -16.23 -24.10 9.20
N ILE A 330 -16.09 -22.81 9.40
CA ILE A 330 -17.11 -21.89 9.92
C ILE A 330 -17.30 -20.69 8.97
N LEU A 331 -18.42 -19.99 9.11
CA LEU A 331 -18.75 -18.81 8.30
C LEU A 331 -18.88 -17.58 9.20
N MET A 332 -18.10 -16.55 8.90
CA MET A 332 -18.08 -15.27 9.61
C MET A 332 -18.70 -14.18 8.73
N PRO A 333 -19.61 -13.34 9.24
CA PRO A 333 -20.19 -12.27 8.44
C PRO A 333 -19.17 -11.16 8.16
N VAL A 334 -19.24 -10.61 6.95
CA VAL A 334 -18.52 -9.42 6.53
C VAL A 334 -19.55 -8.38 6.13
N TYR A 335 -19.46 -7.19 6.71
CA TYR A 335 -20.40 -6.09 6.51
C TYR A 335 -19.78 -4.96 5.70
N LYS A 336 -20.59 -4.28 4.88
CA LYS A 336 -20.15 -3.05 4.20
C LYS A 336 -20.02 -1.88 5.17
N ASN A 337 -20.98 -1.74 6.09
CA ASN A 337 -21.08 -0.62 7.02
C ASN A 337 -20.77 -1.07 8.47
N MET A 338 -20.08 -0.24 9.25
CA MET A 338 -19.80 -0.55 10.66
C MET A 338 -21.09 -0.58 11.49
N ALA A 339 -22.02 0.34 11.24
CA ALA A 339 -23.32 0.41 11.93
C ALA A 339 -24.11 -0.91 11.88
N ASP A 340 -24.10 -1.60 10.73
CA ASP A 340 -24.77 -2.88 10.55
C ASP A 340 -24.09 -4.01 11.33
N ALA A 341 -22.75 -3.98 11.42
CA ALA A 341 -21.97 -4.96 12.18
C ALA A 341 -22.21 -4.79 13.68
N VAL A 342 -22.03 -3.58 14.20
CA VAL A 342 -22.22 -3.23 15.62
C VAL A 342 -23.65 -3.56 16.07
N LYS A 343 -24.67 -3.19 15.28
CA LYS A 343 -26.08 -3.50 15.57
C LYS A 343 -26.40 -4.99 15.63
N LYS A 344 -25.71 -5.83 14.84
CA LYS A 344 -25.94 -7.29 14.78
C LYS A 344 -25.08 -8.07 15.80
N HIS A 345 -24.05 -7.42 16.36
CA HIS A 345 -23.08 -8.01 17.28
C HIS A 345 -22.91 -7.11 18.52
N SER A 346 -23.95 -7.04 19.35
CA SER A 346 -23.98 -6.24 20.59
C SER A 346 -23.00 -6.74 21.66
N GLU A 347 -22.50 -7.96 21.52
CA GLU A 347 -21.51 -8.60 22.40
C GLU A 347 -20.07 -8.12 22.17
N VAL A 348 -19.82 -7.35 21.09
CA VAL A 348 -18.48 -6.85 20.75
C VAL A 348 -18.07 -5.70 21.65
N ASP A 349 -16.95 -5.89 22.35
CA ASP A 349 -16.25 -4.93 23.21
C ASP A 349 -14.95 -4.37 22.58
N VAL A 350 -14.45 -4.99 21.50
CA VAL A 350 -13.17 -4.65 20.87
C VAL A 350 -13.32 -4.34 19.37
N LEU A 351 -12.58 -3.35 18.87
CA LEU A 351 -12.36 -3.17 17.43
C LEU A 351 -10.87 -3.21 17.08
N ILE A 352 -10.50 -4.02 16.10
CA ILE A 352 -9.14 -4.09 15.55
C ILE A 352 -9.14 -3.42 14.17
N SER A 353 -8.51 -2.25 14.06
CA SER A 353 -8.46 -1.45 12.85
C SER A 353 -7.20 -1.72 12.04
N PHE A 354 -7.39 -2.38 10.89
CA PHE A 354 -6.41 -2.47 9.80
C PHE A 354 -6.72 -1.49 8.67
N ALA A 355 -7.37 -0.36 9.00
CA ALA A 355 -7.48 0.76 8.07
C ALA A 355 -6.08 1.27 7.67
N SER A 356 -5.94 1.82 6.46
CA SER A 356 -4.69 2.47 6.07
C SER A 356 -4.47 3.76 6.88
N LEU A 357 -3.23 4.27 6.99
CA LEU A 357 -2.93 5.52 7.69
C LEU A 357 -3.82 6.71 7.27
N ARG A 358 -4.30 6.71 6.02
CA ARG A 358 -5.19 7.74 5.44
C ARG A 358 -6.67 7.61 5.84
N SER A 359 -7.05 6.51 6.46
CA SER A 359 -8.46 6.17 6.80
C SER A 359 -8.63 5.70 8.25
N ALA A 360 -7.52 5.48 8.96
CA ALA A 360 -7.50 5.04 10.35
C ALA A 360 -8.06 6.10 11.31
N PHE A 361 -7.88 7.39 11.01
CA PHE A 361 -8.49 8.48 11.78
C PHE A 361 -10.03 8.40 11.73
N ASP A 362 -10.62 8.52 10.53
CA ASP A 362 -12.08 8.55 10.37
C ASP A 362 -12.76 7.28 10.86
N SER A 363 -12.21 6.10 10.55
CA SER A 363 -12.76 4.83 11.03
C SER A 363 -12.66 4.65 12.55
N THR A 364 -11.63 5.21 13.19
CA THR A 364 -11.54 5.20 14.66
C THR A 364 -12.54 6.20 15.27
N MET A 365 -12.67 7.41 14.70
CA MET A 365 -13.68 8.39 15.13
C MET A 365 -15.11 7.84 14.98
N GLU A 366 -15.42 7.17 13.86
CA GLU A 366 -16.68 6.44 13.65
C GLU A 366 -16.89 5.37 14.73
N THR A 367 -15.86 4.56 15.01
CA THR A 367 -15.92 3.51 16.05
C THR A 367 -16.30 4.08 17.42
N MET A 368 -15.74 5.23 17.79
CA MET A 368 -16.00 5.89 19.07
C MET A 368 -17.43 6.47 19.20
N LEU A 369 -18.25 6.43 18.15
CA LEU A 369 -19.69 6.71 18.26
C LEU A 369 -20.48 5.56 18.91
N TYR A 370 -19.94 4.34 18.93
CA TYR A 370 -20.63 3.15 19.43
C TYR A 370 -20.16 2.79 20.87
N PRO A 371 -20.98 3.04 21.91
CA PRO A 371 -20.55 2.98 23.31
C PRO A 371 -20.23 1.57 23.83
N GLN A 372 -20.57 0.52 23.08
CA GLN A 372 -20.19 -0.86 23.39
C GLN A 372 -18.71 -1.16 23.15
N ILE A 373 -18.01 -0.36 22.32
CA ILE A 373 -16.59 -0.57 22.05
C ILE A 373 -15.76 0.10 23.15
N HIS A 374 -15.03 -0.71 23.91
CA HIS A 374 -14.22 -0.26 25.05
C HIS A 374 -12.72 -0.29 24.76
N THR A 375 -12.27 -1.10 23.80
CA THR A 375 -10.87 -1.12 23.33
C THR A 375 -10.79 -1.04 21.81
N ILE A 376 -9.93 -0.15 21.29
CA ILE A 376 -9.61 -0.05 19.86
C ILE A 376 -8.12 -0.32 19.67
N ALA A 377 -7.76 -1.25 18.79
CA ALA A 377 -6.38 -1.48 18.38
C ALA A 377 -6.14 -0.88 17.00
N ILE A 378 -5.21 0.07 16.87
CA ILE A 378 -4.92 0.77 15.61
C ILE A 378 -3.59 0.24 15.06
N ILE A 379 -3.65 -0.54 13.98
CA ILE A 379 -2.48 -1.24 13.42
C ILE A 379 -1.67 -0.35 12.47
N ALA A 380 -2.27 0.69 11.90
CA ALA A 380 -1.62 1.58 10.94
C ALA A 380 -0.43 2.35 11.56
N GLU A 381 0.71 2.35 10.87
CA GLU A 381 1.86 3.20 11.13
C GLU A 381 1.83 4.44 10.22
N GLY A 382 2.26 5.59 10.73
CA GLY A 382 2.34 6.84 9.97
C GLY A 382 1.03 7.64 9.93
N ILE A 383 0.23 7.58 11.00
CA ILE A 383 -0.88 8.54 11.21
C ILE A 383 -0.27 9.85 11.75
N PRO A 384 -0.64 11.02 11.22
CA PRO A 384 -0.20 12.31 11.73
C PRO A 384 -0.32 12.47 13.24
N GLU A 385 0.73 12.99 13.88
CA GLU A 385 0.84 13.25 15.31
C GLU A 385 -0.37 14.06 15.79
N ALA A 386 -0.74 15.11 15.04
CA ALA A 386 -1.89 15.96 15.31
C ALA A 386 -3.24 15.22 15.27
N LEU A 387 -3.44 14.28 14.35
CA LEU A 387 -4.66 13.47 14.27
C LEU A 387 -4.73 12.46 15.42
N THR A 388 -3.60 11.83 15.76
CA THR A 388 -3.51 10.89 16.88
C THR A 388 -3.80 11.57 18.22
N ARG A 389 -3.42 12.84 18.41
CA ARG A 389 -3.82 13.62 19.59
C ARG A 389 -5.35 13.78 19.73
N LYS A 390 -6.06 14.04 18.63
CA LYS A 390 -7.54 14.14 18.62
C LYS A 390 -8.20 12.80 18.95
N LEU A 391 -7.64 11.68 18.47
CA LEU A 391 -8.05 10.33 18.86
C LEU A 391 -7.86 10.09 20.37
N ILE A 392 -6.71 10.48 20.93
CA ILE A 392 -6.42 10.37 22.37
C ILE A 392 -7.42 11.18 23.20
N LYS A 393 -7.69 12.44 22.84
CA LYS A 393 -8.66 13.31 23.52
C LYS A 393 -10.04 12.64 23.58
N THR A 394 -10.58 12.30 22.41
CA THR A 394 -11.92 11.70 22.27
C THR A 394 -12.02 10.35 23.00
N ALA A 395 -10.96 9.54 22.97
CA ALA A 395 -10.93 8.27 23.69
C ALA A 395 -10.88 8.45 25.22
N ASN A 396 -10.13 9.43 25.73
CA ASN A 396 -10.09 9.75 27.16
C ASN A 396 -11.45 10.26 27.65
N GLU A 397 -12.11 11.14 26.90
CA GLU A 397 -13.46 11.65 27.19
C GLU A 397 -14.51 10.54 27.25
N LYS A 398 -14.35 9.50 26.42
CA LYS A 398 -15.26 8.34 26.34
C LYS A 398 -14.85 7.14 27.19
N GLY A 399 -13.71 7.20 27.90
CA GLY A 399 -13.16 6.08 28.67
C GLY A 399 -12.67 4.88 27.83
N ILE A 400 -12.43 5.08 26.53
CA ILE A 400 -11.99 4.03 25.59
C ILE A 400 -10.47 3.86 25.69
N THR A 401 -10.00 2.61 25.64
CA THR A 401 -8.57 2.30 25.57
C THR A 401 -8.14 2.16 24.11
N ILE A 402 -7.18 2.97 23.66
CA ILE A 402 -6.57 2.82 22.33
C ILE A 402 -5.19 2.16 22.48
N ILE A 403 -4.97 1.01 21.87
CA ILE A 403 -3.64 0.38 21.75
C ILE A 403 -3.11 0.70 20.34
N GLY A 404 -1.92 1.28 20.25
CA GLY A 404 -1.41 1.91 19.01
C GLY A 404 -1.65 3.42 18.96
N PRO A 405 -1.47 4.10 17.81
CA PRO A 405 -1.18 3.53 16.49
C PRO A 405 0.23 2.94 16.34
N ALA A 406 0.57 2.48 15.13
CA ALA A 406 1.85 1.84 14.82
C ALA A 406 2.19 0.63 15.73
N THR A 407 1.20 -0.24 15.97
CA THR A 407 1.35 -1.44 16.80
C THR A 407 1.02 -2.73 16.06
N VAL A 408 1.59 -3.86 16.53
CA VAL A 408 1.07 -5.20 16.21
C VAL A 408 -0.17 -5.56 17.05
N GLY A 409 -0.35 -4.88 18.19
CA GLY A 409 -1.42 -5.10 19.17
C GLY A 409 -0.89 -5.57 20.53
N GLY A 410 -1.28 -6.79 20.91
CA GLY A 410 -1.08 -7.36 22.24
C GLY A 410 -1.66 -8.76 22.33
N ILE A 411 -1.24 -9.51 23.35
CA ILE A 411 -1.60 -10.90 23.56
C ILE A 411 -1.82 -11.18 25.05
N LYS A 412 -2.91 -11.86 25.35
CA LYS A 412 -3.23 -12.38 26.68
C LYS A 412 -3.42 -13.89 26.57
N PRO A 413 -2.35 -14.68 26.82
CA PRO A 413 -2.39 -16.14 26.73
C PRO A 413 -3.61 -16.77 27.42
N GLY A 414 -4.24 -17.75 26.76
CA GLY A 414 -5.50 -18.36 27.21
C GLY A 414 -6.76 -17.50 27.05
N CYS A 415 -6.64 -16.23 26.64
CA CYS A 415 -7.75 -15.28 26.58
C CYS A 415 -7.99 -14.67 25.18
N PHE A 416 -7.04 -13.90 24.66
CA PHE A 416 -7.23 -13.10 23.43
C PHE A 416 -5.91 -12.67 22.80
N LYS A 417 -5.89 -12.53 21.48
CA LYS A 417 -4.75 -12.05 20.68
C LYS A 417 -5.26 -10.97 19.73
N ILE A 418 -4.62 -9.81 19.72
CA ILE A 418 -4.92 -8.77 18.72
C ILE A 418 -4.21 -9.12 17.41
N GLY A 419 -4.99 -9.43 16.38
CA GLY A 419 -4.53 -9.53 15.00
C GLY A 419 -3.33 -10.45 14.82
N ASN A 420 -2.19 -9.88 14.41
CA ASN A 420 -0.98 -10.63 14.07
C ASN A 420 -0.03 -10.87 15.27
N THR A 421 -0.38 -10.45 16.49
CA THR A 421 0.53 -10.52 17.65
C THR A 421 0.97 -11.96 17.96
N GLY A 422 2.27 -12.21 18.08
CA GLY A 422 2.79 -13.56 18.28
C GLY A 422 2.91 -14.41 17.00
N GLY A 423 2.54 -13.89 15.82
CA GLY A 423 2.77 -14.53 14.53
C GLY A 423 1.93 -15.79 14.28
N MET A 424 2.55 -16.76 13.59
CA MET A 424 1.96 -18.07 13.23
C MET A 424 1.86 -19.00 14.44
N LEU A 425 1.02 -20.04 14.32
CA LEU A 425 0.75 -20.99 15.41
C LEU A 425 2.01 -21.67 15.95
N ASP A 426 2.99 -21.96 15.09
CA ASP A 426 4.28 -22.54 15.47
C ASP A 426 4.98 -21.71 16.57
N ASN A 427 4.95 -20.38 16.47
CA ASN A 427 5.55 -19.48 17.48
C ASN A 427 4.67 -19.34 18.73
N ILE A 428 3.34 -19.36 18.58
CA ILE A 428 2.39 -19.42 19.70
C ILE A 428 2.66 -20.67 20.56
N LEU A 429 2.90 -21.82 19.92
CA LEU A 429 3.21 -23.08 20.59
C LEU A 429 4.62 -23.07 21.18
N ALA A 430 5.64 -22.64 20.42
CA ALA A 430 7.03 -22.59 20.87
C ALA A 430 7.25 -21.66 22.07
N SER A 431 6.60 -20.50 22.08
CA SER A 431 6.63 -19.54 23.21
C SER A 431 5.54 -19.83 24.27
N LYS A 432 4.82 -20.96 24.17
CA LYS A 432 3.77 -21.42 25.09
C LYS A 432 2.63 -20.42 25.35
N LEU A 433 2.34 -19.55 24.38
CA LEU A 433 1.38 -18.45 24.47
C LEU A 433 -0.09 -18.89 24.51
N TYR A 434 -0.37 -20.20 24.48
CA TYR A 434 -1.73 -20.74 24.64
C TYR A 434 -2.20 -20.80 26.11
N ARG A 435 -1.29 -20.67 27.09
CA ARG A 435 -1.60 -20.71 28.53
C ARG A 435 -0.94 -19.53 29.28
N PRO A 436 -1.59 -18.93 30.28
CA PRO A 436 -1.02 -17.81 31.03
C PRO A 436 0.09 -18.27 31.99
N GLY A 437 1.17 -17.50 32.05
CA GLY A 437 2.13 -17.50 33.16
C GLY A 437 1.87 -16.33 34.12
N SER A 438 2.91 -15.86 34.82
CA SER A 438 2.82 -14.82 35.87
C SER A 438 3.39 -13.45 35.46
N VAL A 439 4.03 -13.36 34.29
CA VAL A 439 4.78 -12.18 33.84
C VAL A 439 3.97 -11.32 32.88
N ALA A 440 3.70 -10.06 33.23
CA ALA A 440 3.13 -9.11 32.27
C ALA A 440 4.24 -8.27 31.62
N TYR A 441 4.05 -7.85 30.36
CA TYR A 441 4.99 -6.92 29.73
C TYR A 441 4.32 -5.79 28.95
N VAL A 442 5.06 -4.69 28.79
CA VAL A 442 4.70 -3.60 27.89
C VAL A 442 5.94 -3.10 27.13
N SER A 443 5.81 -2.87 25.83
CA SER A 443 6.89 -2.46 24.93
C SER A 443 6.39 -1.42 23.92
N ARG A 444 7.28 -0.58 23.37
CA ARG A 444 6.95 0.21 22.17
C ARG A 444 6.91 -0.65 20.90
N SER A 445 7.92 -1.50 20.70
CA SER A 445 8.10 -2.25 19.45
C SER A 445 7.26 -3.53 19.40
N GLY A 446 6.46 -3.68 18.33
CA GLY A 446 5.74 -4.93 18.05
C GLY A 446 6.66 -6.11 17.75
N GLY A 447 7.81 -5.87 17.11
CA GLY A 447 8.82 -6.90 16.84
C GLY A 447 9.48 -7.40 18.12
N MET A 448 9.97 -6.48 18.96
CA MET A 448 10.58 -6.84 20.25
C MET A 448 9.57 -7.44 21.23
N SER A 449 8.27 -7.12 21.11
CA SER A 449 7.23 -7.81 21.88
C SER A 449 7.18 -9.31 21.60
N ASN A 450 7.45 -9.72 20.35
CA ASN A 450 7.54 -11.15 20.04
C ASN A 450 8.84 -11.78 20.57
N GLU A 451 9.94 -11.03 20.61
CA GLU A 451 11.16 -11.51 21.27
C GLU A 451 10.99 -11.60 22.79
N LEU A 452 10.26 -10.68 23.43
CA LEU A 452 9.89 -10.78 24.84
C LEU A 452 9.06 -12.04 25.12
N ASN A 453 8.14 -12.44 24.24
CA ASN A 453 7.44 -13.73 24.37
C ASN A 453 8.45 -14.91 24.42
N ASN A 454 9.42 -14.92 23.50
CA ASN A 454 10.46 -15.97 23.43
C ASN A 454 11.37 -15.96 24.67
N ILE A 455 11.87 -14.79 25.10
CA ILE A 455 12.72 -14.64 26.29
C ILE A 455 11.96 -15.10 27.54
N ILE A 456 10.79 -14.51 27.81
CA ILE A 456 9.99 -14.77 29.02
C ILE A 456 9.58 -16.25 29.11
N SER A 457 9.19 -16.88 28.00
CA SER A 457 8.82 -18.31 27.98
C SER A 457 9.98 -19.27 28.27
N ARG A 458 11.24 -18.83 28.11
CA ARG A 458 12.46 -19.60 28.42
C ARG A 458 13.02 -19.32 29.81
N THR A 459 12.57 -18.28 30.48
CA THR A 459 13.13 -17.82 31.77
C THR A 459 12.14 -17.87 32.92
N THR A 460 10.84 -18.04 32.65
CA THR A 460 9.75 -17.97 33.65
C THR A 460 8.64 -19.00 33.37
N ASP A 461 7.52 -18.95 34.09
CA ASP A 461 6.31 -19.73 33.77
C ASP A 461 5.58 -19.25 32.50
N GLY A 462 5.87 -18.04 32.02
CA GLY A 462 5.37 -17.50 30.76
C GLY A 462 4.66 -16.14 30.90
N VAL A 463 4.11 -15.67 29.79
CA VAL A 463 3.42 -14.38 29.71
C VAL A 463 2.00 -14.49 30.28
N TYR A 464 1.61 -13.53 31.13
CA TYR A 464 0.24 -13.33 31.58
C TYR A 464 -0.54 -12.41 30.62
N GLU A 465 0.05 -11.24 30.30
CA GLU A 465 -0.49 -10.27 29.34
C GLU A 465 0.66 -9.42 28.78
N GLY A 466 0.75 -9.29 27.47
CA GLY A 466 1.78 -8.52 26.75
C GLY A 466 1.15 -7.50 25.81
N VAL A 467 1.62 -6.25 25.85
CA VAL A 467 1.10 -5.16 24.98
C VAL A 467 2.24 -4.41 24.30
N ALA A 468 2.09 -4.19 23.00
CA ALA A 468 2.87 -3.22 22.25
C ALA A 468 2.08 -1.90 22.17
N ILE A 469 2.55 -0.83 22.82
CA ILE A 469 1.85 0.47 22.80
C ILE A 469 1.96 1.19 21.46
N GLY A 470 2.98 0.85 20.66
CA GLY A 470 3.23 1.39 19.34
C GLY A 470 4.43 2.33 19.26
N GLY A 471 4.96 2.50 18.05
CA GLY A 471 6.15 3.32 17.77
C GLY A 471 5.88 4.83 17.67
N ASP A 472 4.62 5.24 17.54
CA ASP A 472 4.26 6.64 17.31
C ASP A 472 4.62 7.54 18.52
N ARG A 473 4.80 8.84 18.28
CA ARG A 473 5.23 9.78 19.33
C ARG A 473 4.24 9.81 20.50
N TYR A 474 2.95 9.86 20.18
CA TYR A 474 1.84 9.87 21.13
C TYR A 474 1.01 8.58 21.00
N PRO A 475 1.38 7.47 21.68
CA PRO A 475 0.58 6.26 21.66
C PRO A 475 -0.74 6.48 22.43
N GLY A 476 -1.82 5.82 22.00
CA GLY A 476 -3.16 5.92 22.56
C GLY A 476 -3.20 5.63 24.06
N SER A 477 -2.53 4.56 24.46
CA SER A 477 -2.21 4.18 25.83
C SER A 477 -0.70 4.13 26.04
N THR A 478 -0.23 4.51 27.22
CA THR A 478 1.21 4.65 27.50
C THR A 478 1.78 3.48 28.31
N PHE A 479 3.09 3.49 28.57
CA PHE A 479 3.69 2.50 29.48
C PHE A 479 3.01 2.52 30.85
N MET A 480 2.82 3.70 31.44
CA MET A 480 2.24 3.83 32.78
C MET A 480 0.80 3.32 32.83
N ASP A 481 -0.01 3.57 31.79
CA ASP A 481 -1.39 3.04 31.69
C ASP A 481 -1.40 1.51 31.88
N HIS A 482 -0.56 0.76 31.14
CA HIS A 482 -0.54 -0.70 31.25
C HIS A 482 0.17 -1.19 32.51
N VAL A 483 1.24 -0.52 32.98
CA VAL A 483 1.92 -0.87 34.25
C VAL A 483 0.96 -0.77 35.44
N LEU A 484 0.11 0.26 35.49
CA LEU A 484 -0.93 0.38 36.52
C LEU A 484 -1.97 -0.75 36.44
N ARG A 485 -2.46 -1.09 35.24
CA ARG A 485 -3.35 -2.26 35.09
C ARG A 485 -2.69 -3.56 35.56
N TYR A 486 -1.40 -3.74 35.27
CA TYR A 486 -0.65 -4.93 35.66
C TYR A 486 -0.37 -4.98 37.17
N GLN A 487 -0.09 -3.84 37.80
CA GLN A 487 -0.04 -3.70 39.26
C GLN A 487 -1.36 -4.12 39.90
N ASP A 488 -2.49 -3.68 39.34
CA ASP A 488 -3.82 -3.93 39.92
C ASP A 488 -4.40 -5.31 39.55
N THR A 489 -3.80 -6.03 38.59
CA THR A 489 -4.25 -7.37 38.17
C THR A 489 -3.64 -8.48 39.05
N PRO A 490 -4.42 -9.24 39.85
CA PRO A 490 -3.86 -10.18 40.83
C PRO A 490 -3.04 -11.34 40.26
N GLY A 491 -3.30 -11.74 39.02
CA GLY A 491 -2.56 -12.80 38.32
C GLY A 491 -1.13 -12.43 37.93
N VAL A 492 -0.86 -11.13 37.72
CA VAL A 492 0.49 -10.65 37.42
C VAL A 492 1.32 -10.62 38.70
N LYS A 493 2.52 -11.21 38.68
CA LYS A 493 3.45 -11.23 39.83
C LYS A 493 4.71 -10.39 39.60
N MET A 494 5.14 -10.24 38.35
CA MET A 494 6.21 -9.33 37.94
C MET A 494 5.89 -8.66 36.60
N ILE A 495 6.51 -7.50 36.37
CA ILE A 495 6.27 -6.66 35.19
C ILE A 495 7.58 -6.46 34.44
N VAL A 496 7.56 -6.60 33.11
CA VAL A 496 8.70 -6.30 32.23
C VAL A 496 8.37 -5.10 31.33
N VAL A 497 9.20 -4.08 31.34
CA VAL A 497 9.04 -2.87 30.51
C VAL A 497 10.21 -2.76 29.54
N LEU A 498 9.92 -2.72 28.25
CA LEU A 498 10.93 -2.45 27.22
C LEU A 498 10.73 -1.05 26.66
N GLY A 499 11.40 -0.09 27.32
CA GLY A 499 11.42 1.33 26.98
C GLY A 499 12.31 1.62 25.77
N GLU A 500 12.35 2.89 25.36
CA GLU A 500 13.09 3.34 24.18
C GLU A 500 13.74 4.70 24.42
N ILE A 501 14.64 5.11 23.53
CA ILE A 501 15.11 6.50 23.44
C ILE A 501 13.96 7.42 23.01
N GLY A 502 13.92 8.65 23.55
CA GLY A 502 12.92 9.66 23.19
C GLY A 502 11.73 9.73 24.15
N GLY A 503 11.29 10.95 24.48
CA GLY A 503 10.25 11.20 25.47
C GLY A 503 10.61 10.79 26.91
N THR A 504 9.69 10.99 27.84
CA THR A 504 9.93 10.88 29.30
C THR A 504 8.99 9.91 30.02
N GLU A 505 8.22 9.09 29.30
CA GLU A 505 7.17 8.26 29.87
C GLU A 505 7.67 7.26 30.92
N GLU A 506 8.88 6.71 30.76
CA GLU A 506 9.48 5.75 31.69
C GLU A 506 9.80 6.37 33.06
N TYR A 507 9.95 7.70 33.17
CA TYR A 507 10.14 8.37 34.47
C TYR A 507 8.91 8.28 35.37
N LYS A 508 7.70 8.16 34.81
CA LYS A 508 6.47 7.94 35.59
C LYS A 508 6.46 6.60 36.33
N ILE A 509 7.22 5.62 35.83
CA ILE A 509 7.43 4.34 36.52
C ILE A 509 8.33 4.58 37.75
N CYS A 510 9.39 5.38 37.60
CA CYS A 510 10.24 5.77 38.73
C CYS A 510 9.45 6.52 39.82
N GLU A 511 8.56 7.44 39.41
CA GLU A 511 7.65 8.16 40.31
C GLU A 511 6.68 7.21 41.00
N GLY A 512 5.97 6.36 40.25
CA GLY A 512 5.02 5.39 40.81
C GLY A 512 5.65 4.36 41.74
N VAL A 513 6.93 4.00 41.56
CA VAL A 513 7.68 3.17 42.53
C VAL A 513 8.03 3.97 43.79
N LYS A 514 8.53 5.20 43.66
CA LYS A 514 8.86 6.09 44.79
C LYS A 514 7.64 6.45 45.66
N GLU A 515 6.48 6.61 45.03
CA GLU A 515 5.19 6.85 45.71
C GLU A 515 4.59 5.58 46.35
N GLY A 516 5.16 4.40 46.08
CA GLY A 516 4.60 3.11 46.52
C GLY A 516 3.33 2.68 45.78
N ARG A 517 2.97 3.36 44.68
CA ARG A 517 1.84 2.98 43.82
C ARG A 517 2.12 1.69 43.03
N ILE A 518 3.37 1.48 42.65
CA ILE A 518 3.90 0.28 42.00
C ILE A 518 4.70 -0.50 43.05
N THR A 519 4.24 -1.71 43.39
CA THR A 519 4.85 -2.54 44.46
C THR A 519 5.31 -3.91 43.97
N LYS A 520 4.88 -4.34 42.77
CA LYS A 520 5.37 -5.57 42.14
C LYS A 520 6.77 -5.34 41.56
N PRO A 521 7.65 -6.36 41.52
CA PRO A 521 8.94 -6.26 40.85
C PRO A 521 8.79 -5.84 39.39
N VAL A 522 9.49 -4.76 39.02
CA VAL A 522 9.57 -4.27 37.65
C VAL A 522 10.98 -4.52 37.13
N VAL A 523 11.10 -5.26 36.03
CA VAL A 523 12.32 -5.34 35.21
C VAL A 523 12.17 -4.35 34.07
N CYS A 524 13.16 -3.50 33.82
CA CYS A 524 13.09 -2.53 32.72
C CYS A 524 14.41 -2.41 31.97
N TRP A 525 14.33 -2.25 30.66
CA TRP A 525 15.46 -1.84 29.82
C TRP A 525 15.00 -0.87 28.74
N CYS A 526 15.66 0.28 28.64
CA CYS A 526 15.47 1.23 27.54
C CYS A 526 16.49 0.97 26.43
N ILE A 527 16.00 0.65 25.22
CA ILE A 527 16.85 0.47 24.03
C ILE A 527 17.24 1.82 23.40
N GLY A 528 18.30 1.83 22.57
CA GLY A 528 18.81 3.05 21.91
C GLY A 528 20.03 3.68 22.59
N THR A 529 20.75 2.95 23.45
CA THR A 529 21.97 3.40 24.14
C THR A 529 23.11 3.78 23.20
N CYS A 530 23.15 3.24 21.97
CA CYS A 530 24.13 3.60 20.95
C CYS A 530 24.03 5.06 20.49
N ALA A 531 22.89 5.74 20.68
CA ALA A 531 22.70 7.13 20.26
C ALA A 531 23.73 8.09 20.88
N THR A 532 24.20 7.83 22.10
CA THR A 532 25.23 8.65 22.77
C THR A 532 26.64 8.46 22.20
N MET A 533 26.84 7.47 21.32
CA MET A 533 28.12 7.20 20.64
C MET A 533 28.25 7.96 19.31
N PHE A 534 27.14 8.47 18.75
CA PHE A 534 27.15 9.21 17.49
C PHE A 534 27.57 10.67 17.69
N SER A 535 28.20 11.25 16.67
CA SER A 535 28.63 12.66 16.65
C SER A 535 27.50 13.65 16.30
N SER A 536 26.42 13.14 15.72
CA SER A 536 25.16 13.82 15.46
C SER A 536 24.03 13.03 16.10
N GLU A 537 22.86 13.64 16.33
CA GLU A 537 21.68 12.86 16.73
C GLU A 537 21.27 11.88 15.62
N VAL A 538 20.44 10.90 15.94
CA VAL A 538 19.90 9.93 14.99
C VAL A 538 18.44 9.69 15.33
N GLN A 539 17.55 9.99 14.38
CA GLN A 539 16.16 9.52 14.40
C GLN A 539 16.15 8.02 14.07
N PHE A 540 15.65 7.20 14.99
CA PHE A 540 15.43 5.78 14.72
C PHE A 540 14.07 5.55 14.02
N GLY A 541 13.79 4.31 13.59
CA GLY A 541 12.68 4.02 12.67
C GLY A 541 11.29 4.47 13.17
N HIS A 542 10.98 4.19 14.44
CA HIS A 542 9.74 4.61 15.09
C HIS A 542 9.66 6.15 15.20
N ALA A 543 8.46 6.73 15.04
CA ALA A 543 8.28 8.18 15.06
C ALA A 543 8.79 8.84 16.35
N GLY A 544 8.46 8.25 17.50
CA GLY A 544 8.84 8.76 18.82
C GLY A 544 10.29 8.51 19.24
N ALA A 545 11.08 7.75 18.47
CA ALA A 545 12.42 7.32 18.85
C ALA A 545 13.50 8.40 18.57
N CYS A 546 13.35 9.53 19.24
CA CYS A 546 14.17 10.73 19.10
C CYS A 546 14.28 11.44 20.46
N ALA A 547 15.50 11.53 21.02
CA ALA A 547 15.73 12.23 22.27
C ALA A 547 15.98 13.72 22.04
N ASN A 548 15.07 14.57 22.51
CA ASN A 548 15.21 16.03 22.42
C ASN A 548 15.98 16.62 23.60
N GLN A 549 16.13 15.85 24.69
CA GLN A 549 16.84 16.21 25.92
C GLN A 549 17.76 15.08 26.38
N ALA A 550 18.76 15.39 27.22
CA ALA A 550 19.64 14.39 27.82
C ALA A 550 18.88 13.35 28.68
N SER A 551 17.81 13.78 29.35
CA SER A 551 16.84 12.95 30.10
C SER A 551 16.12 11.93 29.21
N GLU A 552 15.84 12.27 27.96
CA GLU A 552 15.18 11.38 26.99
C GLU A 552 16.13 10.30 26.43
N THR A 553 17.43 10.38 26.71
CA THR A 553 18.38 9.34 26.29
C THR A 553 18.13 8.03 27.03
N ALA A 554 18.23 6.91 26.32
CA ALA A 554 18.07 5.58 26.91
C ALA A 554 19.05 5.33 28.08
N VAL A 555 20.26 5.90 28.02
CA VAL A 555 21.25 5.82 29.11
C VAL A 555 20.76 6.52 30.37
N ALA A 556 20.25 7.75 30.27
CA ALA A 556 19.72 8.49 31.41
C ALA A 556 18.49 7.80 32.03
N LYS A 557 17.57 7.32 31.19
CA LYS A 557 16.39 6.55 31.64
C LYS A 557 16.80 5.29 32.40
N ASN A 558 17.69 4.47 31.84
CA ASN A 558 18.18 3.24 32.48
C ASN A 558 18.85 3.52 33.84
N GLN A 559 19.56 4.64 33.98
CA GLN A 559 20.14 5.05 35.26
C GLN A 559 19.07 5.48 36.28
N ALA A 560 18.13 6.33 35.87
CA ALA A 560 17.06 6.81 36.75
C ALA A 560 16.11 5.68 37.22
N LEU A 561 15.82 4.70 36.35
CA LEU A 561 15.07 3.49 36.70
C LEU A 561 15.81 2.65 37.76
N ARG A 562 17.12 2.44 37.57
CA ARG A 562 17.96 1.70 38.54
C ARG A 562 18.00 2.40 39.90
N GLU A 563 18.12 3.71 39.92
CA GLU A 563 18.08 4.53 41.15
C GLU A 563 16.72 4.51 41.84
N ALA A 564 15.63 4.28 41.11
CA ALA A 564 14.29 4.12 41.67
C ALA A 564 14.01 2.69 42.20
N GLY A 565 14.97 1.75 42.11
CA GLY A 565 14.81 0.37 42.56
C GLY A 565 14.23 -0.59 41.51
N VAL A 566 14.16 -0.17 40.24
CA VAL A 566 13.77 -1.05 39.12
C VAL A 566 14.94 -1.97 38.75
N PHE A 567 14.66 -3.22 38.41
CA PHE A 567 15.67 -4.18 37.97
C PHE A 567 16.12 -3.88 36.54
N VAL A 568 17.26 -3.21 36.37
CA VAL A 568 17.79 -2.78 35.05
C VAL A 568 19.09 -3.52 34.71
N PRO A 569 19.15 -4.34 33.64
CA PRO A 569 20.34 -5.09 33.24
C PRO A 569 21.46 -4.17 32.71
N ARG A 570 22.63 -4.74 32.40
CA ARG A 570 23.77 -3.99 31.81
C ARG A 570 23.60 -3.75 30.30
N SER A 571 23.06 -4.72 29.58
CA SER A 571 22.69 -4.63 28.16
C SER A 571 21.36 -5.35 27.91
N PHE A 572 20.88 -5.32 26.67
CA PHE A 572 19.71 -6.11 26.27
C PHE A 572 19.96 -7.63 26.37
N ASP A 573 21.19 -8.09 26.13
CA ASP A 573 21.53 -9.52 26.13
C ASP A 573 21.35 -10.15 27.53
N GLU A 574 21.64 -9.38 28.58
CA GLU A 574 21.46 -9.77 29.99
C GLU A 574 20.00 -9.64 30.48
N LEU A 575 19.07 -9.19 29.63
CA LEU A 575 17.65 -9.03 30.01
C LEU A 575 17.01 -10.38 30.39
N GLY A 576 17.37 -11.47 29.72
CA GLY A 576 16.89 -12.81 30.06
C GLY A 576 17.33 -13.27 31.47
N ASP A 577 18.58 -12.99 31.82
CA ASP A 577 19.17 -13.42 33.10
C ASP A 577 18.56 -12.67 34.29
N ILE A 578 18.33 -11.36 34.17
CA ILE A 578 17.69 -10.58 35.23
C ILE A 578 16.20 -10.90 35.37
N ILE A 579 15.49 -11.19 34.26
CA ILE A 579 14.10 -11.70 34.31
C ILE A 579 14.06 -13.04 35.06
N ARG A 580 14.95 -13.98 34.74
CA ARG A 580 15.04 -15.27 35.43
C ARG A 580 15.30 -15.09 36.93
N THR A 581 16.27 -14.27 37.28
CA THR A 581 16.65 -14.03 38.69
C THR A 581 15.46 -13.54 39.51
N VAL A 582 14.74 -12.52 39.04
CA VAL A 582 13.55 -11.99 39.73
C VAL A 582 12.41 -13.02 39.80
N TYR A 583 12.24 -13.83 38.77
CA TYR A 583 11.25 -14.91 38.75
C TYR A 583 11.58 -16.01 39.77
N ASP A 584 12.83 -16.48 39.82
CA ASP A 584 13.27 -17.54 40.72
C ASP A 584 13.14 -17.09 42.20
N ASP A 585 13.45 -15.83 42.52
CA ASP A 585 13.22 -15.24 43.85
C ASP A 585 11.73 -15.21 44.23
N LEU A 586 10.84 -14.93 43.27
CA LEU A 586 9.38 -14.93 43.47
C LEU A 586 8.81 -16.35 43.63
N VAL A 587 9.43 -17.36 43.02
CA VAL A 587 9.10 -18.78 43.26
C VAL A 587 9.62 -19.23 44.62
N ALA A 588 10.86 -18.89 44.98
CA ALA A 588 11.47 -19.26 46.26
C ALA A 588 10.75 -18.63 47.47
N SER A 589 10.21 -17.42 47.31
CA SER A 589 9.35 -16.75 48.31
C SER A 589 7.88 -17.19 48.30
N GLY A 590 7.47 -18.07 47.38
CA GLY A 590 6.11 -18.59 47.27
C GLY A 590 5.07 -17.61 46.71
N VAL A 591 5.50 -16.49 46.12
CA VAL A 591 4.63 -15.51 45.44
C VAL A 591 4.14 -16.04 44.09
N ILE A 592 4.98 -16.81 43.40
CA ILE A 592 4.65 -17.59 42.21
C ILE A 592 4.63 -19.07 42.59
N ILE A 593 3.54 -19.76 42.27
CA ILE A 593 3.43 -21.22 42.32
C ILE A 593 3.15 -21.67 40.89
N PRO A 594 4.16 -22.18 40.14
CA PRO A 594 4.01 -22.48 38.72
C PRO A 594 2.96 -23.56 38.48
N ALA A 595 2.01 -23.28 37.57
CA ALA A 595 0.97 -24.22 37.20
C ALA A 595 1.52 -25.39 36.37
N GLN A 596 0.99 -26.59 36.62
CA GLN A 596 1.29 -27.78 35.81
C GLN A 596 0.92 -27.55 34.34
N GLU A 597 1.80 -27.96 33.44
CA GLU A 597 1.57 -27.86 32.00
C GLU A 597 0.47 -28.81 31.52
N VAL A 598 -0.42 -28.28 30.66
CA VAL A 598 -1.50 -29.03 30.01
C VAL A 598 -1.30 -28.90 28.49
N PRO A 599 -1.20 -30.02 27.74
CA PRO A 599 -1.07 -29.96 26.29
C PRO A 599 -2.26 -29.25 25.63
N PRO A 600 -2.03 -28.32 24.68
CA PRO A 600 -3.10 -27.62 23.99
C PRO A 600 -3.81 -28.53 22.96
N PRO A 601 -5.05 -28.21 22.57
CA PRO A 601 -5.69 -28.79 21.40
C PRO A 601 -4.83 -28.66 20.15
N THR A 602 -4.76 -29.72 19.34
CA THR A 602 -3.96 -29.74 18.09
C THR A 602 -4.77 -29.19 16.91
N VAL A 603 -4.17 -28.30 16.12
CA VAL A 603 -4.70 -27.83 14.82
C VAL A 603 -3.96 -28.56 13.69
N PRO A 604 -4.64 -29.00 12.61
CA PRO A 604 -3.96 -29.57 11.44
C PRO A 604 -3.02 -28.57 10.76
N MET A 605 -1.92 -29.05 10.18
CA MET A 605 -1.04 -28.20 9.37
C MET A 605 -1.73 -27.78 8.07
N ASP A 606 -1.60 -26.49 7.71
CA ASP A 606 -2.10 -25.95 6.45
C ASP A 606 -1.54 -26.69 5.23
N TYR A 607 -2.41 -26.98 4.25
CA TYR A 607 -2.04 -27.67 3.02
C TYR A 607 -0.95 -26.91 2.24
N SER A 608 -0.98 -25.58 2.23
CA SER A 608 0.05 -24.76 1.58
C SER A 608 1.42 -24.95 2.23
N TRP A 609 1.47 -24.92 3.57
CA TRP A 609 2.72 -25.06 4.33
C TRP A 609 3.29 -26.47 4.22
N ALA A 610 2.44 -27.50 4.36
CA ALA A 610 2.84 -28.89 4.18
C ALA A 610 3.37 -29.18 2.76
N ARG A 611 2.84 -28.49 1.74
CA ARG A 611 3.32 -28.59 0.35
C ARG A 611 4.63 -27.84 0.14
N GLU A 612 4.78 -26.65 0.71
CA GLU A 612 6.00 -25.83 0.63
C GLU A 612 7.19 -26.52 1.28
N LEU A 613 6.98 -27.15 2.45
CA LEU A 613 7.97 -27.98 3.14
C LEU A 613 8.19 -29.36 2.50
N GLY A 614 7.47 -29.71 1.43
CA GLY A 614 7.59 -31.01 0.74
C GLY A 614 7.09 -32.23 1.54
N LEU A 615 6.39 -32.02 2.67
CA LEU A 615 5.88 -33.08 3.55
C LEU A 615 4.75 -33.89 2.90
N ILE A 616 4.03 -33.29 1.95
CA ILE A 616 2.96 -33.94 1.18
C ILE A 616 3.14 -33.73 -0.31
N ARG A 617 2.58 -34.67 -1.09
CA ARG A 617 2.42 -34.53 -2.55
C ARG A 617 0.94 -34.62 -2.92
N LYS A 618 0.49 -33.72 -3.79
CA LYS A 618 -0.83 -33.79 -4.42
C LYS A 618 -0.63 -33.85 -5.94
N PRO A 619 -1.16 -34.87 -6.65
CA PRO A 619 -1.10 -34.89 -8.10
C PRO A 619 -1.85 -33.68 -8.68
N ALA A 620 -1.31 -33.10 -9.76
CA ALA A 620 -2.01 -32.04 -10.49
C ALA A 620 -3.22 -32.64 -11.22
N SER A 621 -4.41 -32.06 -11.05
CA SER A 621 -5.63 -32.51 -11.73
C SER A 621 -5.70 -32.07 -13.20
N PHE A 622 -4.82 -31.15 -13.61
CA PHE A 622 -4.81 -30.55 -14.95
C PHE A 622 -3.37 -30.44 -15.45
N MET A 623 -3.20 -30.53 -16.77
CA MET A 623 -1.97 -30.22 -17.49
C MET A 623 -2.28 -29.14 -18.53
N THR A 624 -1.35 -28.22 -18.74
CA THR A 624 -1.39 -27.18 -19.79
C THR A 624 0.01 -27.00 -20.36
N SER A 625 0.10 -26.69 -21.64
CA SER A 625 1.36 -26.52 -22.39
C SER A 625 1.40 -25.24 -23.24
N ILE A 626 0.27 -24.53 -23.37
CA ILE A 626 0.11 -23.44 -24.33
C ILE A 626 0.48 -22.06 -23.77
N CYS A 627 0.34 -21.87 -22.46
CA CYS A 627 0.52 -20.59 -21.80
C CYS A 627 0.92 -20.79 -20.32
N ASP A 628 1.76 -19.89 -19.81
CA ASP A 628 2.04 -19.74 -18.37
C ASP A 628 1.97 -18.25 -17.99
N GLU A 629 1.06 -17.93 -17.07
CA GLU A 629 0.76 -16.60 -16.56
C GLU A 629 1.34 -16.34 -15.16
N ARG A 630 2.01 -17.33 -14.56
CA ARG A 630 2.42 -17.31 -13.13
C ARG A 630 3.79 -16.69 -12.91
N GLY A 631 4.54 -16.44 -13.99
CA GLY A 631 5.89 -15.87 -13.95
C GLY A 631 5.89 -14.34 -13.74
N GLN A 632 7.06 -13.74 -13.91
CA GLN A 632 7.20 -12.27 -13.97
C GLN A 632 6.58 -11.67 -15.24
N GLU A 633 6.36 -12.51 -16.26
CA GLU A 633 5.87 -12.13 -17.58
C GLU A 633 4.97 -13.26 -18.12
N LEU A 634 4.00 -12.91 -18.96
CA LEU A 634 3.15 -13.86 -19.67
C LEU A 634 3.95 -14.60 -20.74
N ILE A 635 3.84 -15.92 -20.78
CA ILE A 635 4.56 -16.77 -21.74
C ILE A 635 3.55 -17.52 -22.62
N TYR A 636 3.73 -17.46 -23.94
CA TYR A 636 3.00 -18.26 -24.93
C TYR A 636 3.92 -19.34 -25.52
N ALA A 637 3.65 -20.61 -25.22
CA ALA A 637 4.42 -21.77 -25.67
C ALA A 637 5.95 -21.63 -25.54
N GLY A 638 6.41 -21.10 -24.41
CA GLY A 638 7.83 -20.87 -24.13
C GLY A 638 8.39 -19.50 -24.56
N MET A 639 7.64 -18.71 -25.34
CA MET A 639 8.04 -17.35 -25.73
C MET A 639 7.41 -16.28 -24.82
N PRO A 640 8.19 -15.39 -24.18
CA PRO A 640 7.66 -14.26 -23.42
C PRO A 640 6.90 -13.26 -24.31
N ILE A 641 5.85 -12.62 -23.78
CA ILE A 641 4.99 -11.71 -24.56
C ILE A 641 5.77 -10.51 -25.16
N THR A 642 6.81 -10.03 -24.50
CA THR A 642 7.72 -8.99 -25.02
C THR A 642 8.48 -9.47 -26.25
N GLU A 643 8.92 -10.73 -26.30
CA GLU A 643 9.57 -11.32 -27.48
C GLU A 643 8.55 -11.49 -28.62
N VAL A 644 7.31 -11.93 -28.33
CA VAL A 644 6.23 -12.03 -29.33
C VAL A 644 6.00 -10.70 -30.06
N PHE A 645 5.98 -9.57 -29.32
CA PHE A 645 5.86 -8.23 -29.91
C PHE A 645 7.14 -7.76 -30.62
N LYS A 646 8.31 -7.99 -30.01
CA LYS A 646 9.63 -7.61 -30.57
C LYS A 646 9.91 -8.28 -31.92
N GLU A 647 9.49 -9.54 -32.09
CA GLU A 647 9.70 -10.35 -33.29
C GLU A 647 8.55 -10.17 -34.32
N GLU A 648 7.69 -9.15 -34.15
CA GLU A 648 6.57 -8.81 -35.04
C GLU A 648 5.64 -9.99 -35.40
N MET A 649 5.38 -10.91 -34.46
CA MET A 649 4.77 -12.21 -34.78
C MET A 649 3.33 -12.14 -35.34
N GLY A 650 2.62 -11.04 -35.09
CA GLY A 650 1.23 -10.86 -35.51
C GLY A 650 0.25 -11.81 -34.82
N LEU A 651 -1.01 -11.77 -35.25
CA LEU A 651 -2.04 -12.68 -34.76
C LEU A 651 -1.77 -14.11 -35.24
N GLY A 652 -1.29 -14.28 -36.47
CA GLY A 652 -0.96 -15.58 -37.04
C GLY A 652 0.19 -16.29 -36.28
N GLY A 653 1.19 -15.54 -35.82
CA GLY A 653 2.27 -16.09 -35.02
C GLY A 653 1.85 -16.41 -33.59
N VAL A 654 1.00 -15.58 -32.97
CA VAL A 654 0.40 -15.90 -31.66
C VAL A 654 -0.48 -17.15 -31.73
N LEU A 655 -1.24 -17.34 -32.80
CA LEU A 655 -1.98 -18.59 -33.05
C LEU A 655 -1.03 -19.77 -33.28
N GLY A 656 0.10 -19.56 -33.96
CA GLY A 656 1.21 -20.51 -34.06
C GLY A 656 1.69 -21.03 -32.70
N LEU A 657 1.93 -20.11 -31.75
CA LEU A 657 2.32 -20.45 -30.39
C LEU A 657 1.18 -21.12 -29.62
N LEU A 658 -0.01 -20.53 -29.58
CA LEU A 658 -1.09 -21.02 -28.72
C LEU A 658 -1.69 -22.35 -29.20
N TRP A 659 -1.94 -22.52 -30.50
CA TRP A 659 -2.61 -23.72 -31.01
C TRP A 659 -1.64 -24.85 -31.30
N PHE A 660 -0.44 -24.52 -31.78
CA PHE A 660 0.52 -25.51 -32.29
C PHE A 660 1.82 -25.59 -31.47
N GLN A 661 2.05 -24.66 -30.54
CA GLN A 661 3.29 -24.54 -29.77
C GLN A 661 4.54 -24.40 -30.67
N ARG A 662 4.36 -23.77 -31.85
CA ARG A 662 5.43 -23.55 -32.84
C ARG A 662 5.58 -22.05 -33.17
N ARG A 663 6.83 -21.58 -33.18
CA ARG A 663 7.20 -20.31 -33.83
C ARG A 663 7.18 -20.51 -35.35
N LEU A 664 6.03 -20.25 -35.98
CA LEU A 664 5.84 -20.46 -37.42
C LEU A 664 6.65 -19.45 -38.27
N PRO A 665 7.00 -19.81 -39.53
CA PRO A 665 7.58 -18.86 -40.49
C PRO A 665 6.64 -17.68 -40.79
N ARG A 666 7.18 -16.49 -41.09
CA ARG A 666 6.39 -15.26 -41.32
C ARG A 666 5.29 -15.43 -42.40
N TYR A 667 5.56 -16.16 -43.48
CA TYR A 667 4.55 -16.43 -44.52
C TYR A 667 3.42 -17.34 -44.03
N ALA A 668 3.68 -18.26 -43.10
CA ALA A 668 2.68 -19.13 -42.51
C ALA A 668 1.80 -18.35 -41.52
N CYS A 669 2.39 -17.48 -40.69
CA CYS A 669 1.65 -16.51 -39.87
C CYS A 669 0.72 -15.65 -40.75
N GLN A 670 1.26 -15.06 -41.82
CA GLN A 670 0.49 -14.22 -42.74
C GLN A 670 -0.62 -15.01 -43.47
N PHE A 671 -0.37 -16.26 -43.87
CA PHE A 671 -1.41 -17.11 -44.48
C PHE A 671 -2.55 -17.42 -43.50
N ILE A 672 -2.24 -17.69 -42.22
CA ILE A 672 -3.26 -17.87 -41.17
C ILE A 672 -4.11 -16.61 -41.03
N GLU A 673 -3.50 -15.43 -40.99
CA GLU A 673 -4.22 -14.15 -40.94
C GLU A 673 -5.10 -13.93 -42.19
N MET A 674 -4.59 -14.23 -43.39
CA MET A 674 -5.37 -14.16 -44.63
C MET A 674 -6.57 -15.12 -44.62
N CYS A 675 -6.42 -16.33 -44.06
CA CYS A 675 -7.53 -17.27 -43.89
C CYS A 675 -8.61 -16.70 -42.95
N LEU A 676 -8.23 -16.06 -41.84
CA LEU A 676 -9.17 -15.40 -40.93
C LEU A 676 -9.90 -14.24 -41.62
N MET A 677 -9.21 -13.44 -42.44
CA MET A 677 -9.81 -12.34 -43.19
C MET A 677 -10.86 -12.80 -44.20
N VAL A 678 -10.58 -13.83 -45.02
CA VAL A 678 -11.53 -14.29 -46.06
C VAL A 678 -12.68 -15.14 -45.50
N THR A 679 -12.54 -15.65 -44.28
CA THR A 679 -13.61 -16.37 -43.56
C THR A 679 -14.42 -15.47 -42.62
N ALA A 680 -14.02 -14.21 -42.42
CA ALA A 680 -14.55 -13.28 -41.42
C ALA A 680 -16.08 -13.16 -41.44
N ASP A 681 -16.68 -12.98 -42.62
CA ASP A 681 -18.13 -13.00 -42.80
C ASP A 681 -18.55 -13.52 -44.19
N HIS A 682 -19.83 -13.87 -44.35
CA HIS A 682 -20.45 -14.16 -45.64
C HIS A 682 -21.93 -13.72 -45.72
N GLY A 683 -22.28 -12.64 -45.03
CA GLY A 683 -23.60 -12.02 -45.02
C GLY A 683 -24.62 -12.69 -44.10
N PRO A 684 -25.75 -11.99 -43.82
CA PRO A 684 -26.70 -12.33 -42.76
C PRO A 684 -27.55 -13.58 -43.03
N ALA A 685 -27.50 -14.13 -44.24
CA ALA A 685 -28.35 -15.24 -44.68
C ALA A 685 -27.82 -16.63 -44.32
N VAL A 686 -26.57 -16.74 -43.84
CA VAL A 686 -26.01 -18.02 -43.38
C VAL A 686 -26.48 -18.33 -41.97
N SER A 687 -26.64 -19.62 -41.64
CA SER A 687 -27.30 -20.09 -40.39
C SER A 687 -26.82 -19.39 -39.12
N GLY A 688 -25.51 -19.26 -38.93
CA GLY A 688 -24.95 -18.64 -37.73
C GLY A 688 -25.09 -17.12 -37.69
N ALA A 689 -25.04 -16.44 -38.83
CA ALA A 689 -25.29 -15.00 -38.90
C ALA A 689 -26.76 -14.70 -38.59
N HIS A 690 -27.68 -15.48 -39.18
CA HIS A 690 -29.11 -15.41 -38.90
C HIS A 690 -29.42 -15.64 -37.41
N ASN A 691 -28.90 -16.71 -36.81
CA ASN A 691 -29.10 -16.98 -35.38
C ASN A 691 -28.52 -15.87 -34.49
N THR A 692 -27.35 -15.33 -34.82
CA THR A 692 -26.75 -14.18 -34.11
C THR A 692 -27.67 -12.96 -34.16
N ILE A 693 -28.21 -12.66 -35.35
CA ILE A 693 -29.14 -11.54 -35.57
C ILE A 693 -30.43 -11.73 -34.78
N VAL A 694 -31.05 -12.92 -34.84
CA VAL A 694 -32.28 -13.22 -34.09
C VAL A 694 -32.05 -13.10 -32.58
N CYS A 695 -30.94 -13.62 -32.06
CA CYS A 695 -30.58 -13.52 -30.64
C CYS A 695 -30.31 -12.07 -30.20
N ALA A 696 -29.59 -11.28 -31.02
CA ALA A 696 -29.34 -9.86 -30.77
C ALA A 696 -30.64 -9.03 -30.74
N ARG A 697 -31.57 -9.31 -31.66
CA ARG A 697 -32.92 -8.73 -31.75
C ARG A 697 -33.83 -9.17 -30.61
N ALA A 698 -33.61 -10.35 -30.03
CA ALA A 698 -34.26 -10.81 -28.81
C ALA A 698 -33.72 -10.14 -27.52
N GLY A 699 -32.97 -9.04 -27.65
CA GLY A 699 -32.49 -8.24 -26.52
C GLY A 699 -31.25 -8.78 -25.81
N LYS A 700 -30.72 -9.95 -26.23
CA LYS A 700 -29.55 -10.58 -25.59
C LYS A 700 -28.25 -9.78 -25.77
N ASP A 701 -27.26 -10.09 -24.94
CA ASP A 701 -25.91 -9.54 -24.94
C ASP A 701 -25.04 -10.10 -26.08
N LEU A 702 -23.82 -9.57 -26.22
CA LEU A 702 -22.87 -9.93 -27.27
C LEU A 702 -22.49 -11.42 -27.23
N ILE A 703 -22.18 -11.95 -26.04
CA ILE A 703 -21.68 -13.32 -25.88
C ILE A 703 -22.81 -14.32 -26.14
N SER A 704 -24.01 -14.09 -25.59
CA SER A 704 -25.20 -14.88 -25.91
C SER A 704 -25.49 -14.90 -27.41
N SER A 705 -25.39 -13.75 -28.07
CA SER A 705 -25.73 -13.61 -29.50
C SER A 705 -24.71 -14.31 -30.39
N LEU A 706 -23.42 -14.03 -30.16
CA LEU A 706 -22.30 -14.70 -30.84
C LEU A 706 -22.38 -16.21 -30.68
N THR A 707 -22.52 -16.70 -29.45
CA THR A 707 -22.59 -18.15 -29.15
C THR A 707 -23.79 -18.81 -29.83
N SER A 708 -24.95 -18.15 -29.86
CA SER A 708 -26.13 -18.65 -30.58
C SER A 708 -25.89 -18.83 -32.09
N GLY A 709 -24.99 -18.03 -32.68
CA GLY A 709 -24.52 -18.19 -34.05
C GLY A 709 -23.45 -19.26 -34.20
N LEU A 710 -22.44 -19.28 -33.33
CA LEU A 710 -21.33 -20.23 -33.38
C LEU A 710 -21.79 -21.68 -33.19
N LEU A 711 -22.82 -21.92 -32.37
CA LEU A 711 -23.43 -23.25 -32.20
C LEU A 711 -24.10 -23.81 -33.47
N THR A 712 -24.19 -23.05 -34.56
CA THR A 712 -24.60 -23.58 -35.87
C THR A 712 -23.43 -24.11 -36.72
N ILE A 713 -22.19 -23.86 -36.30
CA ILE A 713 -20.99 -24.27 -37.04
C ILE A 713 -20.72 -25.76 -36.78
N GLY A 714 -20.53 -26.51 -37.86
CA GLY A 714 -20.35 -27.96 -37.87
C GLY A 714 -20.55 -28.53 -39.29
N ASP A 715 -20.91 -29.81 -39.39
CA ASP A 715 -20.96 -30.59 -40.64
C ASP A 715 -21.62 -29.89 -41.84
N ARG A 716 -22.71 -29.15 -41.61
CA ARG A 716 -23.51 -28.51 -42.69
C ARG A 716 -23.17 -27.03 -42.92
N PHE A 717 -22.46 -26.38 -42.00
CA PHE A 717 -22.12 -24.97 -42.08
C PHE A 717 -20.75 -24.75 -41.42
N GLY A 718 -19.73 -24.40 -42.22
CA GLY A 718 -18.36 -24.17 -41.76
C GLY A 718 -17.45 -25.41 -41.72
N GLY A 719 -17.99 -26.63 -41.55
CA GLY A 719 -17.20 -27.87 -41.57
C GLY A 719 -16.59 -28.25 -42.94
N ALA A 720 -16.82 -27.46 -43.99
CA ALA A 720 -16.35 -27.75 -45.34
C ALA A 720 -14.81 -27.67 -45.49
N LEU A 721 -14.14 -26.82 -44.71
CA LEU A 721 -12.67 -26.70 -44.71
C LEU A 721 -12.01 -28.01 -44.29
N ASP A 722 -12.40 -28.49 -43.10
CA ASP A 722 -11.90 -29.71 -42.48
C ASP A 722 -12.27 -30.97 -43.29
N ALA A 723 -13.51 -31.02 -43.79
CA ALA A 723 -13.97 -32.13 -44.63
C ALA A 723 -13.21 -32.21 -45.97
N ALA A 724 -12.90 -31.07 -46.60
CA ALA A 724 -12.10 -31.04 -47.81
C ALA A 724 -10.65 -31.45 -47.55
N ALA A 725 -10.00 -30.88 -46.53
CA ALA A 725 -8.66 -31.24 -46.11
C ALA A 725 -8.53 -32.77 -45.89
N LYS A 726 -9.40 -33.35 -45.06
CA LYS A 726 -9.41 -34.80 -44.77
C LYS A 726 -9.66 -35.65 -46.02
N GLN A 727 -10.59 -35.25 -46.90
CA GLN A 727 -10.92 -36.03 -48.10
C GLN A 727 -9.80 -36.00 -49.16
N PHE A 728 -9.21 -34.83 -49.40
CA PHE A 728 -8.10 -34.68 -50.35
C PHE A 728 -6.83 -35.35 -49.83
N SER A 729 -6.45 -35.12 -48.57
CA SER A 729 -5.30 -35.79 -47.94
C SER A 729 -5.40 -37.30 -48.08
N LYS A 730 -6.53 -37.90 -47.68
CA LYS A 730 -6.75 -39.35 -47.78
C LYS A 730 -6.66 -39.89 -49.21
N ALA A 731 -7.04 -39.11 -50.23
CA ALA A 731 -6.92 -39.50 -51.62
C ALA A 731 -5.45 -39.48 -52.07
N PHE A 732 -4.77 -38.35 -51.87
CA PHE A 732 -3.37 -38.13 -52.20
C PHE A 732 -2.44 -39.11 -51.49
N ASP A 733 -2.57 -39.23 -50.16
CA ASP A 733 -1.77 -40.11 -49.31
C ASP A 733 -1.99 -41.61 -49.62
N SER A 734 -3.09 -41.96 -50.29
CA SER A 734 -3.33 -43.33 -50.80
C SER A 734 -2.69 -43.63 -52.16
N GLY A 735 -1.98 -42.67 -52.75
CA GLY A 735 -1.35 -42.80 -54.08
C GLY A 735 -2.33 -42.78 -55.25
N MET A 736 -3.59 -42.42 -55.01
CA MET A 736 -4.67 -42.44 -56.00
C MET A 736 -4.55 -41.29 -56.99
N LEU A 737 -4.60 -41.53 -58.30
CA LEU A 737 -4.54 -40.46 -59.29
C LEU A 737 -5.80 -39.57 -59.25
N PRO A 738 -5.72 -38.28 -59.60
CA PRO A 738 -6.87 -37.35 -59.56
C PRO A 738 -8.13 -37.88 -60.26
N MET A 739 -7.98 -38.55 -61.40
CA MET A 739 -9.09 -39.12 -62.16
C MET A 739 -9.71 -40.35 -61.49
N GLU A 740 -8.89 -41.17 -60.81
CA GLU A 740 -9.35 -42.32 -60.03
C GLU A 740 -10.16 -41.85 -58.81
N PHE A 741 -9.69 -40.81 -58.11
CA PHE A 741 -10.40 -40.21 -56.99
C PHE A 741 -11.76 -39.64 -57.41
N VAL A 742 -11.81 -38.86 -58.50
CA VAL A 742 -13.07 -38.33 -59.05
C VAL A 742 -14.04 -39.45 -59.43
N ASN A 743 -13.54 -40.54 -60.04
CA ASN A 743 -14.36 -41.68 -60.40
C ASN A 743 -14.82 -42.49 -59.18
N LYS A 744 -13.99 -42.64 -58.16
CA LYS A 744 -14.32 -43.29 -56.90
C LYS A 744 -15.42 -42.54 -56.15
N MET A 745 -15.29 -41.21 -55.99
CA MET A 745 -16.34 -40.41 -55.33
C MET A 745 -17.68 -40.53 -56.07
N LYS A 746 -17.66 -40.48 -57.42
CA LYS A 746 -18.87 -40.73 -58.23
C LYS A 746 -19.44 -42.14 -58.00
N LYS A 747 -18.61 -43.18 -57.93
CA LYS A 747 -19.03 -44.58 -57.68
C LYS A 747 -19.63 -44.76 -56.29
N ASP A 748 -19.04 -44.10 -55.30
CA ASP A 748 -19.45 -44.14 -53.88
C ASP A 748 -20.70 -43.26 -53.60
N GLY A 749 -21.26 -42.59 -54.62
CA GLY A 749 -22.40 -41.69 -54.48
C GLY A 749 -22.10 -40.38 -53.75
N LYS A 750 -20.83 -39.99 -53.65
CA LYS A 750 -20.35 -38.85 -52.86
C LYS A 750 -19.93 -37.69 -53.75
N LEU A 751 -20.23 -36.48 -53.30
CA LEU A 751 -19.62 -35.27 -53.85
C LEU A 751 -18.21 -35.08 -53.29
N ILE A 752 -17.37 -34.35 -54.03
CA ILE A 752 -16.03 -33.95 -53.58
C ILE A 752 -16.20 -32.69 -52.74
N MET A 753 -15.81 -32.74 -51.48
CA MET A 753 -15.83 -31.60 -50.57
C MET A 753 -14.83 -30.55 -51.05
N GLY A 754 -15.21 -29.27 -50.97
CA GLY A 754 -14.40 -28.19 -51.52
C GLY A 754 -14.51 -27.98 -53.04
N ILE A 755 -15.23 -28.84 -53.77
CA ILE A 755 -15.48 -28.66 -55.21
C ILE A 755 -16.93 -28.20 -55.45
N GLY A 756 -17.09 -27.13 -56.22
CA GLY A 756 -18.38 -26.60 -56.64
C GLY A 756 -18.70 -25.23 -56.05
N HIS A 757 -19.26 -24.37 -56.90
CA HIS A 757 -19.77 -23.06 -56.52
C HIS A 757 -21.13 -22.80 -57.20
N ARG A 758 -22.01 -22.00 -56.55
CA ARG A 758 -23.34 -21.65 -57.06
C ARG A 758 -23.32 -20.74 -58.31
N VAL A 759 -22.53 -19.66 -58.27
CA VAL A 759 -22.43 -18.64 -59.34
C VAL A 759 -21.09 -18.63 -60.10
N LYS A 760 -19.96 -18.68 -59.38
CA LYS A 760 -18.59 -18.68 -59.93
C LYS A 760 -18.27 -19.93 -60.75
N SER A 761 -17.35 -19.79 -61.70
CA SER A 761 -16.94 -20.80 -62.67
C SER A 761 -15.49 -20.58 -63.13
N ILE A 762 -14.93 -21.50 -63.92
CA ILE A 762 -13.56 -21.37 -64.46
C ILE A 762 -13.34 -20.06 -65.26
N ASN A 763 -14.39 -19.50 -65.87
CA ASN A 763 -14.34 -18.22 -66.62
C ASN A 763 -14.76 -17.00 -65.77
N ASN A 764 -15.18 -17.20 -64.52
CA ASN A 764 -15.58 -16.15 -63.57
C ASN A 764 -15.15 -16.64 -62.17
N PRO A 765 -13.87 -16.48 -61.80
CA PRO A 765 -13.31 -17.10 -60.61
C PRO A 765 -13.82 -16.47 -59.31
N ASP A 766 -13.73 -17.22 -58.20
CA ASP A 766 -13.86 -16.67 -56.86
C ASP A 766 -12.56 -15.91 -56.50
N MET A 767 -12.67 -14.61 -56.25
CA MET A 767 -11.52 -13.76 -55.96
C MET A 767 -10.81 -14.14 -54.66
N ARG A 768 -11.52 -14.73 -53.67
CA ARG A 768 -10.89 -15.21 -52.43
C ARG A 768 -9.95 -16.37 -52.71
N VAL A 769 -10.35 -17.26 -53.62
CA VAL A 769 -9.52 -18.37 -54.08
C VAL A 769 -8.32 -17.85 -54.86
N GLN A 770 -8.48 -16.85 -55.74
CA GLN A 770 -7.33 -16.27 -56.46
C GLN A 770 -6.32 -15.61 -55.50
N ILE A 771 -6.78 -14.75 -54.58
CA ILE A 771 -5.92 -14.05 -53.62
C ILE A 771 -5.10 -15.04 -52.77
N LEU A 772 -5.73 -16.09 -52.25
CA LEU A 772 -5.02 -17.11 -51.49
C LEU A 772 -4.10 -17.97 -52.38
N LYS A 773 -4.53 -18.31 -53.61
CA LYS A 773 -3.74 -19.11 -54.57
C LYS A 773 -2.47 -18.41 -54.98
N ASP A 774 -2.54 -17.13 -55.30
CA ASP A 774 -1.39 -16.32 -55.70
C ASP A 774 -0.39 -16.21 -54.55
N PHE A 775 -0.88 -15.94 -53.33
CA PHE A 775 -0.03 -15.91 -52.12
C PHE A 775 0.66 -17.26 -51.86
N VAL A 776 -0.10 -18.37 -51.86
CA VAL A 776 0.44 -19.71 -51.60
C VAL A 776 1.47 -20.10 -52.66
N LYS A 777 1.18 -19.87 -53.95
CA LYS A 777 2.11 -20.19 -55.04
C LYS A 777 3.36 -19.31 -55.07
N GLN A 778 3.32 -18.12 -54.48
CA GLN A 778 4.48 -17.24 -54.36
C GLN A 778 5.37 -17.57 -53.15
N HIS A 779 4.80 -18.02 -52.03
CA HIS A 779 5.53 -18.07 -50.74
C HIS A 779 5.72 -19.47 -50.15
N PHE A 780 4.94 -20.49 -50.53
CA PHE A 780 5.07 -21.82 -49.94
C PHE A 780 6.22 -22.60 -50.60
N PRO A 781 7.01 -23.37 -49.81
CA PRO A 781 8.13 -24.15 -50.36
C PRO A 781 7.67 -25.36 -51.20
N ALA A 782 6.50 -25.92 -50.88
CA ALA A 782 5.85 -26.97 -51.66
C ALA A 782 4.33 -26.91 -51.47
N THR A 783 3.58 -27.36 -52.48
CA THR A 783 2.11 -27.25 -52.53
C THR A 783 1.48 -28.53 -53.10
N GLN A 784 1.98 -29.70 -52.68
CA GLN A 784 1.70 -30.97 -53.35
C GLN A 784 0.22 -31.35 -53.31
N LEU A 785 -0.46 -31.07 -52.18
CA LEU A 785 -1.87 -31.38 -52.05
C LEU A 785 -2.76 -30.37 -52.80
N LEU A 786 -2.37 -29.10 -52.82
CA LEU A 786 -3.02 -28.08 -53.66
C LEU A 786 -2.86 -28.40 -55.15
N ASP A 787 -1.69 -28.85 -55.61
CA ASP A 787 -1.48 -29.23 -57.00
C ASP A 787 -2.36 -30.44 -57.39
N TYR A 788 -2.44 -31.44 -56.52
CA TYR A 788 -3.38 -32.55 -56.66
C TYR A 788 -4.84 -32.08 -56.75
N ALA A 789 -5.26 -31.14 -55.88
CA ALA A 789 -6.60 -30.58 -55.87
C ALA A 789 -6.91 -29.74 -57.12
N LEU A 790 -5.92 -29.05 -57.68
CA LEU A 790 -6.04 -28.30 -58.94
C LEU A 790 -6.15 -29.24 -60.16
N ASP A 791 -5.51 -30.43 -60.13
CA ASP A 791 -5.73 -31.45 -61.16
C ASP A 791 -7.12 -32.10 -61.05
N VAL A 792 -7.62 -32.30 -59.83
CA VAL A 792 -9.03 -32.68 -59.61
C VAL A 792 -9.98 -31.60 -60.15
N GLU A 793 -9.69 -30.30 -59.92
CA GLU A 793 -10.46 -29.18 -60.47
C GLU A 793 -10.50 -29.19 -62.00
N LYS A 794 -9.38 -29.42 -62.70
CA LYS A 794 -9.37 -29.54 -64.18
C LYS A 794 -10.34 -30.63 -64.66
N ILE A 795 -10.37 -31.76 -63.96
CA ILE A 795 -11.25 -32.88 -64.29
C ILE A 795 -12.71 -32.53 -64.00
N THR A 796 -13.03 -31.89 -62.87
CA THR A 796 -14.42 -31.54 -62.53
C THR A 796 -14.98 -30.38 -63.36
N THR A 797 -14.17 -29.36 -63.64
CA THR A 797 -14.57 -28.22 -64.50
C THR A 797 -14.85 -28.65 -65.94
N SER A 798 -14.13 -29.66 -66.47
CA SER A 798 -14.44 -30.27 -67.78
C SER A 798 -15.83 -30.90 -67.85
N LYS A 799 -16.42 -31.29 -66.71
CA LYS A 799 -17.78 -31.86 -66.62
C LYS A 799 -18.84 -30.78 -66.47
N LYS A 800 -18.58 -29.74 -65.66
CA LYS A 800 -19.40 -28.53 -65.55
C LYS A 800 -18.52 -27.34 -65.15
N PRO A 801 -18.58 -26.19 -65.84
CA PRO A 801 -17.70 -25.03 -65.58
C PRO A 801 -17.73 -24.48 -64.14
N ASN A 802 -18.80 -24.70 -63.37
CA ASN A 802 -18.96 -24.24 -62.00
C ASN A 802 -18.45 -25.22 -60.93
N LEU A 803 -17.89 -26.37 -61.32
CA LEU A 803 -17.23 -27.33 -60.42
C LEU A 803 -15.75 -26.97 -60.20
N ILE A 804 -15.52 -25.70 -59.83
CA ILE A 804 -14.22 -25.15 -59.42
C ILE A 804 -13.88 -25.52 -57.96
N LEU A 805 -12.61 -25.40 -57.58
CA LEU A 805 -12.17 -25.43 -56.19
C LEU A 805 -12.67 -24.16 -55.48
N ASN A 806 -13.50 -24.33 -54.46
CA ASN A 806 -14.05 -23.21 -53.68
C ASN A 806 -13.11 -22.80 -52.53
N VAL A 807 -13.43 -21.70 -51.84
CA VAL A 807 -12.55 -21.15 -50.79
C VAL A 807 -12.34 -22.11 -49.62
N ASP A 808 -13.37 -22.87 -49.24
CA ASP A 808 -13.31 -23.87 -48.17
C ASP A 808 -12.35 -25.00 -48.55
N GLY A 809 -12.47 -25.51 -49.79
CA GLY A 809 -11.58 -26.52 -50.35
C GLY A 809 -10.14 -26.03 -50.51
N PHE A 810 -9.97 -24.80 -50.99
CA PHE A 810 -8.66 -24.18 -51.15
C PHE A 810 -7.95 -24.02 -49.80
N ILE A 811 -8.60 -23.42 -48.80
CA ILE A 811 -8.02 -23.26 -47.46
C ILE A 811 -7.72 -24.64 -46.89
N GLY A 812 -8.62 -25.62 -47.04
CA GLY A 812 -8.42 -26.98 -46.57
C GLY A 812 -7.11 -27.60 -47.05
N VAL A 813 -6.88 -27.65 -48.37
CA VAL A 813 -5.66 -28.27 -48.92
C VAL A 813 -4.40 -27.43 -48.70
N ALA A 814 -4.51 -26.09 -48.77
CA ALA A 814 -3.37 -25.21 -48.55
C ALA A 814 -2.93 -25.19 -47.07
N PHE A 815 -3.84 -25.31 -46.11
CA PHE A 815 -3.48 -25.41 -44.68
C PHE A 815 -2.79 -26.74 -44.36
N VAL A 816 -3.19 -27.82 -45.04
CA VAL A 816 -2.47 -29.11 -44.96
C VAL A 816 -1.08 -29.00 -45.56
N ASP A 817 -0.93 -28.38 -46.74
CA ASP A 817 0.40 -28.11 -47.33
C ASP A 817 1.26 -27.23 -46.39
N LEU A 818 0.67 -26.22 -45.72
CA LEU A 818 1.39 -25.41 -44.71
C LEU A 818 1.94 -26.31 -43.60
N LEU A 819 1.08 -27.08 -42.92
CA LEU A 819 1.49 -27.93 -41.80
C LEU A 819 2.56 -28.95 -42.24
N ARG A 820 2.39 -29.57 -43.41
CA ARG A 820 3.30 -30.61 -43.91
C ARG A 820 4.63 -30.08 -44.46
N THR A 821 4.72 -28.80 -44.86
CA THR A 821 5.88 -28.28 -45.61
C THR A 821 6.57 -27.07 -44.97
N CYS A 822 5.99 -26.44 -43.95
CA CYS A 822 6.61 -25.24 -43.34
C CYS A 822 7.85 -25.52 -42.48
N GLY A 823 8.23 -26.79 -42.29
CA GLY A 823 9.38 -27.22 -41.48
C GLY A 823 9.16 -27.14 -39.96
N GLY A 824 7.97 -26.75 -39.50
CA GLY A 824 7.62 -26.63 -38.09
C GLY A 824 7.02 -27.90 -37.46
N PHE A 825 6.71 -28.91 -38.27
CA PHE A 825 5.99 -30.12 -37.86
C PHE A 825 6.59 -31.36 -38.51
N THR A 826 6.56 -32.47 -37.77
CA THR A 826 6.64 -33.81 -38.36
C THR A 826 5.35 -34.14 -39.11
N ARG A 827 5.37 -35.22 -39.90
CA ARG A 827 4.20 -35.65 -40.66
C ARG A 827 3.03 -36.07 -39.75
N ASP A 828 3.34 -36.74 -38.65
CA ASP A 828 2.34 -37.25 -37.70
C ASP A 828 1.66 -36.09 -36.95
N GLU A 829 2.43 -35.10 -36.47
CA GLU A 829 1.88 -33.87 -35.87
C GLU A 829 0.98 -33.09 -36.85
N ALA A 830 1.41 -32.96 -38.11
CA ALA A 830 0.66 -32.26 -39.13
C ALA A 830 -0.70 -32.94 -39.42
N ASP A 831 -0.73 -34.26 -39.46
CA ASP A 831 -1.96 -35.03 -39.66
C ASP A 831 -2.83 -35.05 -38.39
N GLU A 832 -2.25 -35.09 -37.19
CA GLU A 832 -2.96 -34.97 -35.90
C GLU A 832 -3.69 -33.63 -35.78
N PHE A 833 -3.04 -32.51 -36.08
CA PHE A 833 -3.69 -31.18 -36.03
C PHE A 833 -4.88 -31.05 -37.00
N VAL A 834 -4.83 -31.76 -38.13
CA VAL A 834 -5.96 -31.89 -39.06
C VAL A 834 -7.04 -32.80 -38.47
N GLU A 835 -6.68 -33.94 -37.89
CA GLU A 835 -7.62 -34.89 -37.28
C GLU A 835 -8.44 -34.24 -36.17
N ILE A 836 -7.78 -33.60 -35.18
CA ILE A 836 -8.43 -32.90 -34.05
C ILE A 836 -9.18 -31.62 -34.46
N GLY A 837 -9.06 -31.19 -35.73
CA GLY A 837 -9.92 -30.17 -36.32
C GLY A 837 -9.43 -28.73 -36.17
N ALA A 838 -8.12 -28.47 -36.20
CA ALA A 838 -7.58 -27.10 -36.17
C ALA A 838 -8.19 -26.18 -37.27
N LEU A 839 -8.55 -26.75 -38.43
CA LEU A 839 -9.20 -26.03 -39.53
C LEU A 839 -10.63 -25.58 -39.19
N ASN A 840 -11.36 -26.33 -38.35
CA ASN A 840 -12.64 -25.86 -37.80
C ASN A 840 -12.39 -24.66 -36.87
N GLY A 841 -11.30 -24.68 -36.09
CA GLY A 841 -10.83 -23.55 -35.29
C GLY A 841 -10.61 -22.28 -36.12
N ILE A 842 -9.94 -22.38 -37.28
CA ILE A 842 -9.75 -21.26 -38.21
C ILE A 842 -11.09 -20.67 -38.65
N PHE A 843 -12.05 -21.51 -39.06
CA PHE A 843 -13.38 -21.01 -39.48
C PHE A 843 -14.15 -20.37 -38.32
N VAL A 844 -14.15 -20.98 -37.13
CA VAL A 844 -14.81 -20.44 -35.92
C VAL A 844 -14.22 -19.10 -35.51
N LEU A 845 -12.89 -18.99 -35.45
CA LEU A 845 -12.21 -17.76 -35.05
C LEU A 845 -12.44 -16.65 -36.09
N GLY A 846 -12.29 -16.97 -37.38
CA GLY A 846 -12.57 -16.03 -38.47
C GLY A 846 -14.01 -15.54 -38.41
N ARG A 847 -14.98 -16.46 -38.49
CA ARG A 847 -16.41 -16.15 -38.54
C ARG A 847 -16.95 -15.44 -37.30
N SER A 848 -16.31 -15.59 -36.15
CA SER A 848 -16.65 -14.82 -34.94
C SER A 848 -16.61 -13.31 -35.17
N MET A 849 -15.70 -12.81 -36.01
CA MET A 849 -15.61 -11.39 -36.34
C MET A 849 -16.89 -10.89 -37.03
N GLY A 850 -17.39 -11.61 -38.03
CA GLY A 850 -18.63 -11.28 -38.74
C GLY A 850 -19.87 -11.36 -37.84
N PHE A 851 -19.93 -12.35 -36.95
CA PHE A 851 -21.04 -12.50 -36.01
C PHE A 851 -21.06 -11.37 -34.96
N ILE A 852 -19.90 -10.97 -34.43
CA ILE A 852 -19.80 -9.77 -33.59
C ILE A 852 -20.24 -8.51 -34.37
N GLY A 853 -19.79 -8.37 -35.62
CA GLY A 853 -20.22 -7.30 -36.52
C GLY A 853 -21.75 -7.24 -36.69
N HIS A 854 -22.39 -8.38 -36.93
CA HIS A 854 -23.85 -8.48 -37.01
C HIS A 854 -24.56 -8.16 -35.68
N TYR A 855 -24.05 -8.62 -34.53
CA TYR A 855 -24.60 -8.23 -33.24
C TYR A 855 -24.58 -6.71 -33.04
N LEU A 856 -23.42 -6.08 -33.28
CA LEU A 856 -23.24 -4.64 -33.14
C LEU A 856 -24.13 -3.86 -34.12
N ASP A 857 -24.24 -4.33 -35.36
CA ASP A 857 -25.12 -3.75 -36.37
C ASP A 857 -26.59 -3.80 -35.95
N GLN A 858 -27.11 -4.94 -35.49
CA GLN A 858 -28.50 -5.04 -35.05
C GLN A 858 -28.82 -4.15 -33.83
N LYS A 859 -27.88 -4.01 -32.88
CA LYS A 859 -28.01 -3.06 -31.76
C LYS A 859 -28.00 -1.61 -32.26
N ARG A 860 -27.09 -1.26 -33.17
CA ARG A 860 -26.99 0.07 -33.80
C ARG A 860 -28.27 0.43 -34.57
N LEU A 861 -28.81 -0.52 -35.33
CA LEU A 861 -30.06 -0.39 -36.10
C LEU A 861 -31.33 -0.45 -35.23
N LYS A 862 -31.20 -0.60 -33.90
CA LYS A 862 -32.30 -0.67 -32.93
C LYS A 862 -33.41 -1.66 -33.32
N GLN A 863 -33.03 -2.80 -33.92
CA GLN A 863 -33.99 -3.75 -34.45
C GLN A 863 -34.75 -4.46 -33.34
N GLY A 864 -36.09 -4.37 -33.38
CA GLY A 864 -36.99 -5.03 -32.42
C GLY A 864 -37.04 -6.55 -32.59
N LEU A 865 -37.70 -7.24 -31.64
CA LEU A 865 -37.83 -8.70 -31.61
C LEU A 865 -38.22 -9.29 -32.96
N TYR A 866 -37.55 -10.37 -33.36
CA TYR A 866 -37.91 -11.16 -34.53
C TYR A 866 -38.92 -12.24 -34.16
N ARG A 867 -39.98 -12.38 -34.96
CA ARG A 867 -40.90 -13.52 -34.95
C ARG A 867 -41.01 -14.01 -36.38
N HIS A 868 -40.83 -15.31 -36.58
CA HIS A 868 -40.91 -15.90 -37.91
C HIS A 868 -42.36 -15.80 -38.46
N PRO A 869 -42.55 -15.46 -39.75
CA PRO A 869 -43.86 -15.45 -40.39
C PRO A 869 -44.54 -16.83 -40.35
N TRP A 870 -45.87 -16.85 -40.41
CA TRP A 870 -46.64 -18.10 -40.36
C TRP A 870 -46.84 -18.76 -41.72
N ASP A 871 -46.79 -18.00 -42.79
CA ASP A 871 -46.85 -18.42 -44.19
C ASP A 871 -45.58 -19.17 -44.66
N ASP A 872 -44.45 -18.98 -43.96
CA ASP A 872 -43.19 -19.72 -44.17
C ASP A 872 -43.12 -21.03 -43.34
N ILE A 873 -44.20 -21.41 -42.63
CA ILE A 873 -44.27 -22.62 -41.79
C ILE A 873 -45.40 -23.55 -42.25
N SER A 874 -45.04 -24.78 -42.65
CA SER A 874 -46.03 -25.83 -42.93
C SER A 874 -46.47 -26.55 -41.66
N TYR A 875 -47.66 -26.21 -41.14
CA TYR A 875 -48.25 -26.82 -39.95
C TYR A 875 -48.94 -28.17 -40.27
N VAL A 876 -48.15 -29.23 -40.42
CA VAL A 876 -48.66 -30.61 -40.54
C VAL A 876 -48.87 -31.20 -39.15
N LEU A 877 -49.94 -30.76 -38.47
CA LEU A 877 -50.34 -31.29 -37.16
C LEU A 877 -50.99 -32.67 -37.33
N PRO A 878 -50.74 -33.64 -36.44
CA PRO A 878 -51.49 -34.90 -36.44
C PRO A 878 -52.96 -34.64 -36.14
N GLU A 879 -53.85 -35.40 -36.78
CA GLU A 879 -55.26 -35.42 -36.38
C GLU A 879 -55.40 -35.86 -34.92
N HIS A 880 -56.48 -35.42 -34.27
CA HIS A 880 -56.69 -35.61 -32.85
C HIS A 880 -56.74 -37.12 -32.53
N MET A 881 -55.67 -37.66 -31.92
CA MET A 881 -55.68 -39.03 -31.42
C MET A 881 -56.77 -39.13 -30.35
N SER A 882 -57.85 -39.85 -30.69
CA SER A 882 -58.83 -40.33 -29.72
C SER A 882 -58.20 -41.49 -28.96
N MET A 883 -58.33 -41.49 -27.64
CA MET A 883 -57.99 -42.63 -26.78
C MET A 883 -59.06 -43.71 -26.86
#